data_AF-A0A923YQ93-F1
#
_entry.id   AF-A0A923YQ93-F1
#
_cell.length_a   1.000
_cell.length_b   1.000
_cell.length_c   1.000
_cell.angle_alpha   90.00
_cell.angle_beta   90.00
_cell.angle_gamma   90.00
#
_symmetry.space_group_name_H-M   'P 1'
#
loop_
_entity.id
_entity.type
_entity.pdbx_description
1 polymer ?
#
loop_
_entity_poly.entity_id
_entity_poly.type
_entity_poly.pdbx_seq_one_letter_code
_entity_poly.pdbx_strand_id
1 'polypeptide(L)'
;MKLTNNLLITMFKHLSLTRVGGGMITLALVVFGVQSMAFKPDEASHGHKFITAGILSGGFNYQGKLVPQFSTTFSNGKTAAFSKKAVDDVVLGNYTTDWGKQNLVNINDVDFPSEKEFLDETAHCDNDTVTDCSLRITNKLNGLVLQSLAAYASLPENDQTAPAGKRLIGRARLHLGKSFHTLQDFYAHSDHANRKADTDLYTALYTVVRGNSAPFRSANLQALYSGRKYNECTPVSPGGNYVLNESKPSNGPPTTGYFAQGATTVVTSILTGAFIGGASDVDGQARCDHGNYTDISSTNGINKDDKDPQYSIDIPKSWIAKARAAHISASYLAAQHTSQLMNDLVSAIKAYPEMTDYQRDTMIAGLLGIDQGKTAFGFVVDTTGSMGPIIDGVKTQIQKQIDAVVAADVSVRQKFLLVDYGDPYIGTAFIGSPSDVKAKVSALVADGGGDCPELAFGGLLRAVEAAPEGIKLFLFTDASAKDAELEGAVTTAAVAKKIEINFNASGSCSPIDPSYYRVAAATGGQVIVTDHTAAGVAAAFVGVSIEENGSSLSPVVIERGTLNAAKTVDVVVETGATKLLVLATSVSGTIQFIAPNGSPVVNSATGGITDFLGGRGLKVTNPVAGVWKVVYTIAGAPSDYSIKADVASTSSLEQFNFLSDKLSGREGHEGYQPFAGMPPLGPVRFQARLAGAIGNPIFQAVADNGTVLSEFKTSRETDKDYIGTADLTTTPFRVRMLGVDAVGKAIVRTQANLYTPTQLLVRVVDAPRFVVGGVNKVVIQVTNPGSNGIVALAATTTDGSVSDIKPASLALATGASALVEISVVLPAAVRTDTLGSLEIKTTKEGVTEKTPVLFEVAADSDGDGIPDIEEMGPTGADALYDGNGDGIPDYKQAEVLSLHSRSRNAYLTLSIDGPGRFALATAAMAPADTMNLKFPLDLFDFKIVGLSNGASTKIKMRFPEYLAPQGYSKYGPLPNNKTPTWYDFADDGKTGAKFTGSVLTLSLIDGGRGDDDLLANGEIVDIGGPTQVKFAGVSYPLDAASPTPPIGTGAAPASPSGSGGCTVGHKEQADISLLLLLLAAIGFAMVRVRRRLNAQEARK
;
A
#
# COMPACT_ATOMS: atom_id res chain seq x y z
N MET A 1 12.15 -27.91 35.38
CA MET A 1 12.83 -27.98 36.70
C MET A 1 14.22 -28.58 36.49
N LYS A 2 15.26 -27.93 37.04
CA LYS A 2 16.72 -28.16 36.86
C LYS A 2 17.34 -27.81 35.50
N LEU A 3 17.65 -26.52 35.28
CA LEU A 3 18.91 -26.05 34.63
C LEU A 3 19.13 -24.52 34.66
N THR A 4 18.76 -23.80 35.73
CA THR A 4 18.94 -22.33 35.84
C THR A 4 19.58 -21.86 37.16
N ASN A 5 20.37 -22.70 37.83
CA ASN A 5 20.91 -22.39 39.17
C ASN A 5 22.45 -22.19 39.26
N ASN A 6 23.20 -22.12 38.16
CA ASN A 6 24.68 -22.06 38.22
C ASN A 6 25.35 -20.77 37.74
N LEU A 7 24.62 -19.72 37.35
CA LEU A 7 25.25 -18.45 36.93
C LEU A 7 25.25 -17.34 37.99
N LEU A 8 24.40 -17.43 39.03
CA LEU A 8 24.29 -16.37 40.06
C LEU A 8 25.32 -16.47 41.19
N ILE A 9 26.03 -17.59 41.35
CA ILE A 9 26.90 -17.86 42.51
C ILE A 9 28.36 -17.41 42.27
N THR A 10 28.76 -17.11 41.03
CA THR A 10 30.16 -16.77 40.70
C THR A 10 30.47 -15.27 40.80
N MET A 11 29.48 -14.38 40.68
CA MET A 11 29.72 -12.92 40.72
C MET A 11 29.86 -12.33 42.14
N PHE A 12 29.53 -13.07 43.20
CA PHE A 12 29.54 -12.53 44.58
C PHE A 12 30.83 -12.79 45.39
N LYS A 13 31.89 -13.35 44.80
CA LYS A 13 33.08 -13.78 45.55
C LYS A 13 34.29 -12.83 45.53
N HIS A 14 34.26 -11.70 44.84
CA HIS A 14 35.38 -10.76 44.81
C HIS A 14 34.95 -9.30 45.01
N LEU A 15 34.65 -8.92 46.25
CA LEU A 15 34.90 -7.56 46.75
C LEU A 15 35.01 -7.59 48.29
N SER A 16 36.26 -7.58 48.75
CA SER A 16 36.63 -7.46 50.16
C SER A 16 36.53 -5.99 50.59
N LEU A 17 35.91 -5.75 51.75
CA LEU A 17 35.81 -4.43 52.39
C LEU A 17 37.17 -3.98 52.97
N THR A 18 37.48 -2.69 52.83
CA THR A 18 38.35 -1.97 53.78
C THR A 18 37.58 -0.82 54.42
N ARG A 19 37.69 -0.74 55.75
CA ARG A 19 36.94 0.13 56.65
C ARG A 19 37.78 1.38 56.92
N VAL A 20 37.32 2.57 56.53
CA VAL A 20 37.81 3.86 57.06
C VAL A 20 36.59 4.64 57.54
N GLY A 21 36.65 5.09 58.80
CA GLY A 21 35.51 5.61 59.55
C GLY A 21 35.13 7.05 59.22
N GLY A 22 33.85 7.36 59.44
CA GLY A 22 33.31 8.72 59.59
C GLY A 22 32.50 9.23 58.40
N GLY A 23 31.16 9.20 58.51
CA GLY A 23 30.22 9.93 57.66
C GLY A 23 29.79 9.23 56.36
N MET A 24 28.68 8.48 56.37
CA MET A 24 28.06 8.00 55.14
C MET A 24 27.30 9.14 54.44
N ILE A 25 27.95 9.78 53.47
CA ILE A 25 27.26 10.36 52.32
C ILE A 25 26.93 9.18 51.40
N THR A 26 25.65 8.87 51.23
CA THR A 26 25.20 7.84 50.30
C THR A 26 25.34 8.37 48.87
N LEU A 27 26.53 8.21 48.29
CA LEU A 27 26.77 8.42 46.86
C LEU A 27 26.13 7.23 46.11
N ALA A 28 24.88 7.39 45.67
CA ALA A 28 24.28 6.46 44.73
C ALA A 28 24.94 6.66 43.36
N LEU A 29 25.93 5.82 43.06
CA LEU A 29 26.48 5.64 41.72
C LEU A 29 25.39 5.03 40.84
N VAL A 30 24.59 5.90 40.19
CA VAL A 30 23.72 5.49 39.08
C VAL A 30 24.59 5.47 37.83
N VAL A 31 24.97 4.28 37.38
CA VAL A 31 25.53 4.08 36.04
C VAL A 31 24.37 4.21 35.06
N PHE A 32 24.13 5.43 34.55
CA PHE A 32 23.31 5.62 33.36
C PHE A 32 24.17 5.27 32.14
N GLY A 33 23.78 4.23 31.40
CA GLY A 33 24.30 4.02 30.06
C GLY A 33 23.77 5.13 29.15
N VAL A 34 24.65 6.05 28.76
CA VAL A 34 24.37 7.05 27.72
C VAL A 34 24.68 6.36 26.39
N GLN A 35 23.67 6.10 25.56
CA GLN A 35 23.87 5.58 24.19
C GLN A 35 23.77 6.73 23.18
N SER A 36 24.73 6.77 22.26
CA SER A 36 24.77 7.66 21.11
C SER A 36 23.60 7.42 20.16
N MET A 37 22.90 8.47 19.73
CA MET A 37 21.93 8.41 18.64
C MET A 37 22.64 8.75 17.33
N ALA A 38 22.67 7.81 16.37
CA ALA A 38 23.17 8.05 15.02
C ALA A 38 22.09 8.76 14.16
N PHE A 39 22.46 9.88 13.54
CA PHE A 39 21.59 10.69 12.67
C PHE A 39 21.77 10.24 11.20
N LYS A 40 20.68 10.02 10.46
CA LYS A 40 20.65 9.32 9.16
C LYS A 40 20.30 10.22 7.96
N PRO A 41 20.73 9.89 6.73
CA PRO A 41 20.44 10.67 5.53
C PRO A 41 18.94 10.80 5.22
N ASP A 42 18.57 11.94 4.62
CA ASP A 42 17.23 12.24 4.09
C ASP A 42 16.63 11.05 3.31
N GLU A 43 15.48 10.57 3.79
CA GLU A 43 14.71 9.42 3.27
C GLU A 43 14.40 9.53 1.77
N ALA A 44 14.35 10.76 1.23
CA ALA A 44 13.81 11.04 -0.10
C ALA A 44 14.86 11.17 -1.20
N SER A 45 16.17 11.33 -0.90
CA SER A 45 17.12 11.75 -1.94
C SER A 45 18.45 10.98 -2.05
N HIS A 46 18.89 10.22 -1.03
CA HIS A 46 20.18 9.50 -1.06
C HIS A 46 20.41 8.47 0.08
N GLY A 47 19.37 8.04 0.81
CA GLY A 47 19.48 7.04 1.88
C GLY A 47 19.46 5.57 1.42
N HIS A 48 19.52 4.63 2.37
CA HIS A 48 19.51 3.17 2.14
C HIS A 48 18.34 2.67 1.28
N LYS A 49 17.16 3.25 1.50
CA LYS A 49 15.95 3.03 0.69
C LYS A 49 16.17 3.41 -0.78
N PHE A 50 16.82 4.53 -1.05
CA PHE A 50 17.09 5.01 -2.40
C PHE A 50 18.07 4.08 -3.13
N ILE A 51 19.13 3.62 -2.45
CA ILE A 51 20.06 2.62 -2.98
C ILE A 51 19.32 1.34 -3.34
N THR A 52 18.53 0.80 -2.40
CA THR A 52 17.74 -0.42 -2.59
C THR A 52 16.76 -0.30 -3.74
N ALA A 53 15.92 0.75 -3.76
CA ALA A 53 14.95 0.98 -4.83
C ALA A 53 15.64 1.18 -6.19
N GLY A 54 16.74 1.92 -6.23
CA GLY A 54 17.54 2.17 -7.44
C GLY A 54 18.08 0.88 -8.04
N ILE A 55 18.77 0.06 -7.24
CA ILE A 55 19.33 -1.22 -7.72
C ILE A 55 18.24 -2.16 -8.24
N LEU A 56 17.06 -2.21 -7.62
CA LEU A 56 16.04 -3.18 -8.01
C LEU A 56 15.11 -2.73 -9.15
N SER A 57 14.88 -1.41 -9.35
CA SER A 57 13.82 -0.92 -10.27
C SER A 57 14.30 -0.13 -11.50
N GLY A 58 15.29 0.76 -11.37
CA GLY A 58 15.62 1.73 -12.43
C GLY A 58 17.12 2.02 -12.61
N GLY A 59 17.97 1.36 -11.84
CA GLY A 59 19.39 1.69 -11.70
C GLY A 59 19.62 2.77 -10.64
N PHE A 60 20.78 2.71 -10.00
CA PHE A 60 21.24 3.75 -9.08
C PHE A 60 22.01 4.81 -9.87
N ASN A 61 21.62 6.07 -9.74
CA ASN A 61 22.33 7.21 -10.30
C ASN A 61 22.45 8.31 -9.24
N TYR A 62 23.67 8.59 -8.82
CA TYR A 62 23.95 9.67 -7.89
C TYR A 62 25.22 10.42 -8.28
N GLN A 63 25.10 11.72 -8.57
CA GLN A 63 26.24 12.59 -8.92
C GLN A 63 27.14 12.03 -10.04
N GLY A 64 26.55 11.39 -11.06
CA GLY A 64 27.27 10.80 -12.20
C GLY A 64 27.89 9.42 -11.92
N LYS A 65 27.66 8.84 -10.73
CA LYS A 65 28.00 7.46 -10.41
C LYS A 65 26.81 6.55 -10.69
N LEU A 66 26.97 5.64 -11.64
CA LEU A 66 25.92 4.76 -12.14
C LEU A 66 26.16 3.31 -11.71
N VAL A 67 25.12 2.65 -11.20
CA VAL A 67 25.04 1.20 -11.08
C VAL A 67 23.77 0.73 -11.80
N PRO A 68 23.85 -0.15 -12.81
CA PRO A 68 22.70 -0.61 -13.55
C PRO A 68 21.64 -1.28 -12.66
N GLN A 69 20.40 -1.33 -13.14
CA GLN A 69 19.36 -2.14 -12.52
C GLN A 69 19.80 -3.61 -12.48
N PHE A 70 19.59 -4.26 -11.34
CA PHE A 70 19.78 -5.70 -11.21
C PHE A 70 18.82 -6.45 -12.13
N SER A 71 19.37 -7.36 -12.92
CA SER A 71 18.63 -8.35 -13.70
C SER A 71 19.35 -9.69 -13.64
N THR A 72 18.60 -10.77 -13.84
CA THR A 72 19.16 -12.12 -13.91
C THR A 72 18.50 -12.91 -15.03
N THR A 73 18.86 -14.17 -15.17
CA THR A 73 18.26 -15.09 -16.14
C THR A 73 17.69 -16.32 -15.46
N PHE A 74 16.60 -16.86 -15.98
CA PHE A 74 16.15 -18.21 -15.65
C PHE A 74 17.04 -19.28 -16.30
N SER A 75 16.85 -20.54 -15.93
CA SER A 75 17.58 -21.69 -16.51
C SER A 75 17.50 -21.75 -18.05
N ASN A 76 16.41 -21.23 -18.62
CA ASN A 76 16.16 -21.14 -20.07
C ASN A 76 16.82 -19.94 -20.77
N GLY A 77 17.56 -19.09 -20.05
CA GLY A 77 18.26 -17.93 -20.60
C GLY A 77 17.43 -16.65 -20.74
N LYS A 78 16.11 -16.66 -20.47
CA LYS A 78 15.28 -15.43 -20.45
C LYS A 78 15.67 -14.52 -19.30
N THR A 79 15.79 -13.23 -19.58
CA THR A 79 16.08 -12.19 -18.58
C THR A 79 14.87 -11.92 -17.69
N ALA A 80 15.12 -11.65 -16.41
CA ALA A 80 14.15 -11.42 -15.36
C ALA A 80 14.60 -10.25 -14.46
N ALA A 81 13.65 -9.43 -14.02
CA ALA A 81 13.87 -8.30 -13.12
C ALA A 81 12.76 -8.25 -12.06
N PHE A 82 12.96 -7.46 -11.01
CA PHE A 82 11.95 -7.32 -9.94
C PHE A 82 10.67 -6.66 -10.46
N SER A 83 9.52 -7.14 -9.99
CA SER A 83 8.26 -6.40 -10.09
C SER A 83 8.22 -5.25 -9.09
N LYS A 84 7.43 -4.21 -9.39
CA LYS A 84 7.28 -3.05 -8.49
C LYS A 84 6.89 -3.47 -7.06
N LYS A 85 5.96 -4.42 -6.92
CA LYS A 85 5.53 -4.93 -5.62
C LYS A 85 6.68 -5.57 -4.84
N ALA A 86 7.50 -6.39 -5.50
CA ALA A 86 8.64 -7.01 -4.85
C ALA A 86 9.73 -6.00 -4.48
N VAL A 87 9.93 -4.94 -5.28
CA VAL A 87 10.79 -3.82 -4.89
C VAL A 87 10.26 -3.15 -3.62
N ASP A 88 8.97 -2.82 -3.59
CA ASP A 88 8.34 -2.15 -2.45
C ASP A 88 8.43 -3.03 -1.17
N ASP A 89 8.23 -4.35 -1.29
CA ASP A 89 8.38 -5.32 -0.20
C ASP A 89 9.82 -5.36 0.37
N VAL A 90 10.84 -5.41 -0.50
CA VAL A 90 12.26 -5.44 -0.08
C VAL A 90 12.68 -4.09 0.51
N VAL A 91 12.21 -2.99 -0.08
CA VAL A 91 12.40 -1.63 0.45
C VAL A 91 11.76 -1.49 1.83
N LEU A 92 10.58 -2.06 2.04
CA LEU A 92 9.93 -2.05 3.35
C LEU A 92 10.75 -2.84 4.37
N GLY A 93 11.28 -4.01 3.99
CA GLY A 93 12.20 -4.77 4.84
C GLY A 93 13.46 -3.99 5.23
N ASN A 94 14.08 -3.29 4.27
CA ASN A 94 15.21 -2.39 4.51
C ASN A 94 14.85 -1.27 5.50
N TYR A 95 13.69 -0.65 5.31
CA TYR A 95 13.18 0.41 6.17
C TYR A 95 12.89 -0.07 7.62
N THR A 96 12.36 -1.29 7.79
CA THR A 96 12.02 -1.81 9.13
C THR A 96 13.20 -2.05 10.06
N THR A 97 14.42 -2.20 9.53
CA THR A 97 15.61 -2.34 10.38
C THR A 97 15.84 -1.08 11.22
N ASP A 98 15.51 0.09 10.68
CA ASP A 98 15.71 1.40 11.33
C ASP A 98 14.47 1.97 12.00
N TRP A 99 13.33 1.94 11.31
CA TRP A 99 12.17 2.76 11.64
C TRP A 99 10.88 1.94 11.63
N GLY A 100 10.76 0.97 12.54
CA GLY A 100 9.49 0.27 12.77
C GLY A 100 8.41 1.24 13.27
N LYS A 101 7.55 1.76 12.37
CA LYS A 101 6.44 2.68 12.73
C LYS A 101 5.19 1.94 13.24
N GLN A 102 5.11 0.62 13.10
CA GLN A 102 3.93 -0.21 13.42
C GLN A 102 4.34 -1.54 14.05
N ASN A 103 3.47 -2.21 14.82
CA ASN A 103 3.77 -3.54 15.38
C ASN A 103 3.85 -4.63 14.28
N LEU A 104 3.13 -4.43 13.18
CA LEU A 104 3.10 -5.30 12.02
C LEU A 104 3.41 -4.49 10.75
N VAL A 105 4.12 -5.10 9.80
CA VAL A 105 4.34 -4.57 8.45
C VAL A 105 3.78 -5.54 7.43
N ASN A 106 2.98 -5.02 6.49
CA ASN A 106 2.41 -5.83 5.44
C ASN A 106 3.43 -6.02 4.30
N ILE A 107 3.91 -7.25 4.12
CA ILE A 107 4.85 -7.62 3.07
C ILE A 107 4.24 -8.78 2.30
N ASN A 108 4.18 -8.67 0.97
CA ASN A 108 3.56 -9.67 0.12
C ASN A 108 2.11 -10.04 0.54
N ASP A 109 1.34 -9.03 0.98
CA ASP A 109 -0.05 -9.15 1.46
C ASP A 109 -0.18 -9.97 2.76
N VAL A 110 0.89 -10.06 3.55
CA VAL A 110 0.89 -10.71 4.85
C VAL A 110 1.57 -9.84 5.88
N ASP A 111 0.97 -9.76 7.06
CA ASP A 111 1.52 -9.03 8.18
C ASP A 111 2.67 -9.80 8.85
N PHE A 112 3.83 -9.15 8.93
CA PHE A 112 4.99 -9.62 9.67
C PHE A 112 5.23 -8.73 10.89
N PRO A 113 5.69 -9.26 12.02
CA PRO A 113 6.15 -8.42 13.12
C PRO A 113 7.26 -7.49 12.65
N SER A 114 7.08 -6.20 12.87
CA SER A 114 8.14 -5.22 12.70
C SER A 114 9.06 -5.37 13.92
N GLU A 115 10.03 -6.27 13.81
CA GLU A 115 11.13 -6.32 14.78
C GLU A 115 11.93 -5.03 14.64
N LYS A 116 11.77 -4.12 15.60
CA LYS A 116 12.59 -2.91 15.72
C LYS A 116 14.02 -3.35 16.03
N GLU A 117 14.88 -3.38 15.01
CA GLU A 117 16.30 -3.66 15.16
C GLU A 117 17.12 -2.39 15.49
N PHE A 118 16.47 -1.23 15.64
CA PHE A 118 17.09 0.08 15.93
C PHE A 118 18.05 0.10 17.14
N LEU A 119 17.78 -0.68 18.19
CA LEU A 119 18.62 -0.76 19.40
C LEU A 119 19.58 -1.96 19.37
N ASP A 120 19.50 -2.78 18.32
CA ASP A 120 20.40 -3.89 18.12
C ASP A 120 21.66 -3.38 17.40
N GLU A 121 22.68 -2.96 18.16
CA GLU A 121 23.99 -2.53 17.64
C GLU A 121 24.58 -3.54 16.64
N THR A 122 24.16 -4.81 16.79
CA THR A 122 24.60 -5.91 15.96
C THR A 122 23.85 -5.95 14.61
N ALA A 123 22.63 -5.41 14.51
CA ALA A 123 21.90 -5.28 13.24
C ALA A 123 22.43 -4.17 12.31
N HIS A 124 23.10 -3.17 12.88
CA HIS A 124 23.67 -2.00 12.21
C HIS A 124 25.17 -2.14 11.89
N CYS A 125 25.81 -3.21 12.38
CA CYS A 125 27.27 -3.40 12.33
C CYS A 125 28.06 -2.29 13.02
N ASP A 126 27.45 -1.57 13.97
CA ASP A 126 28.00 -0.36 14.59
C ASP A 126 29.10 -0.64 15.62
N ASN A 127 29.38 -1.92 15.92
CA ASN A 127 30.42 -2.36 16.86
C ASN A 127 31.06 -3.71 16.45
N ASP A 128 30.91 -4.13 15.18
CA ASP A 128 31.31 -5.46 14.69
C ASP A 128 32.63 -5.42 13.90
N THR A 129 33.41 -6.51 13.98
CA THR A 129 34.48 -6.70 12.98
C THR A 129 33.85 -6.92 11.61
N VAL A 130 34.57 -6.58 10.54
CA VAL A 130 34.20 -6.89 9.14
C VAL A 130 33.76 -8.36 9.01
N THR A 131 34.44 -9.29 9.71
CA THR A 131 34.12 -10.73 9.72
C THR A 131 32.76 -11.03 10.34
N ASP A 132 32.42 -10.38 11.46
CA ASP A 132 31.18 -10.66 12.20
C ASP A 132 29.97 -10.07 11.47
N CYS A 133 30.12 -8.85 10.94
CA CYS A 133 29.11 -8.23 10.07
C CYS A 133 28.83 -9.08 8.82
N SER A 134 29.88 -9.63 8.21
CA SER A 134 29.78 -10.56 7.06
C SER A 134 29.02 -11.83 7.38
N LEU A 135 29.35 -12.45 8.51
CA LEU A 135 28.76 -13.71 8.94
C LEU A 135 27.27 -13.53 9.21
N ARG A 136 26.87 -12.37 9.73
CA ARG A 136 25.47 -12.02 9.99
C ARG A 136 24.65 -11.86 8.71
N ILE A 137 25.14 -11.07 7.75
CA ILE A 137 24.50 -10.92 6.43
C ILE A 137 24.36 -12.31 5.79
N THR A 138 25.44 -13.09 5.79
CA THR A 138 25.44 -14.46 5.25
C THR A 138 24.45 -15.38 5.97
N ASN A 139 24.37 -15.34 7.30
CA ASN A 139 23.43 -16.14 8.08
C ASN A 139 21.97 -15.76 7.80
N LYS A 140 21.65 -14.47 7.67
CA LYS A 140 20.30 -14.03 7.28
C LYS A 140 19.95 -14.54 5.87
N LEU A 141 20.89 -14.46 4.91
CA LEU A 141 20.65 -14.91 3.54
C LEU A 141 20.53 -16.44 3.44
N ASN A 142 21.43 -17.21 4.06
CA ASN A 142 21.39 -18.67 4.05
C ASN A 142 20.26 -19.25 4.91
N GLY A 143 20.06 -18.70 6.12
CA GLY A 143 19.13 -19.22 7.12
C GLY A 143 17.69 -18.76 6.96
N LEU A 144 17.45 -17.59 6.37
CA LEU A 144 16.10 -17.00 6.29
C LEU A 144 15.65 -16.78 4.85
N VAL A 145 16.51 -16.27 3.96
CA VAL A 145 16.12 -16.02 2.56
C VAL A 145 16.09 -17.31 1.76
N LEU A 146 17.22 -18.00 1.61
CA LEU A 146 17.32 -19.23 0.82
C LEU A 146 16.40 -20.34 1.33
N GLN A 147 16.34 -20.55 2.65
CA GLN A 147 15.44 -21.55 3.24
C GLN A 147 13.96 -21.24 2.99
N SER A 148 13.53 -19.97 3.09
CA SER A 148 12.13 -19.60 2.82
C SER A 148 11.79 -19.78 1.35
N LEU A 149 12.70 -19.41 0.44
CA LEU A 149 12.53 -19.63 -1.00
C LEU A 149 12.50 -21.13 -1.34
N ALA A 150 13.36 -21.93 -0.71
CA ALA A 150 13.43 -23.38 -0.92
C ALA A 150 12.16 -24.08 -0.40
N ALA A 151 11.68 -23.69 0.78
CA ALA A 151 10.42 -24.18 1.34
C ALA A 151 9.24 -23.82 0.43
N TYR A 152 9.21 -22.57 -0.05
CA TYR A 152 8.21 -22.12 -1.01
C TYR A 152 8.25 -22.92 -2.32
N ALA A 153 9.45 -23.17 -2.85
CA ALA A 153 9.61 -23.94 -4.08
C ALA A 153 9.28 -25.43 -3.94
N SER A 154 9.23 -25.93 -2.71
CA SER A 154 8.83 -27.30 -2.39
C SER A 154 7.33 -27.45 -2.12
N LEU A 155 6.57 -26.35 -2.01
CA LEU A 155 5.11 -26.40 -1.86
C LEU A 155 4.44 -26.87 -3.16
N PRO A 156 3.30 -27.59 -3.05
CA PRO A 156 2.39 -27.77 -4.17
C PRO A 156 2.04 -26.40 -4.79
N GLU A 157 1.90 -26.36 -6.11
CA GLU A 157 1.82 -25.10 -6.85
C GLU A 157 0.60 -24.23 -6.48
N ASN A 158 -0.49 -24.87 -6.02
CA ASN A 158 -1.69 -24.19 -5.52
C ASN A 158 -1.44 -23.49 -4.18
N ASP A 159 -0.61 -24.09 -3.33
CA ASP A 159 -0.30 -23.58 -1.98
C ASP A 159 0.73 -22.44 -2.00
N GLN A 160 1.44 -22.27 -3.12
CA GLN A 160 2.38 -21.17 -3.33
C GLN A 160 1.68 -19.80 -3.36
N THR A 161 0.42 -19.74 -3.82
CA THR A 161 -0.38 -18.50 -3.84
C THR A 161 -1.26 -18.34 -2.60
N ALA A 162 -1.41 -19.41 -1.81
CA ALA A 162 -2.13 -19.40 -0.55
C ALA A 162 -1.38 -18.59 0.53
N PRO A 163 -2.02 -18.23 1.66
CA PRO A 163 -1.39 -17.45 2.73
C PRO A 163 -0.05 -18.03 3.22
N ALA A 164 0.10 -19.36 3.22
CA ALA A 164 1.35 -20.03 3.59
C ALA A 164 2.49 -19.74 2.60
N GLY A 165 2.25 -19.86 1.29
CA GLY A 165 3.21 -19.50 0.26
C GLY A 165 3.53 -18.01 0.25
N LYS A 166 2.51 -17.15 0.42
CA LYS A 166 2.69 -15.70 0.55
C LYS A 166 3.58 -15.33 1.75
N ARG A 167 3.43 -16.00 2.89
CA ARG A 167 4.27 -15.85 4.09
C ARG A 167 5.73 -16.20 3.84
N LEU A 168 6.01 -17.27 3.10
CA LEU A 168 7.39 -17.68 2.80
C LEU A 168 8.11 -16.67 1.91
N ILE A 169 7.43 -16.18 0.87
CA ILE A 169 7.98 -15.14 -0.01
C ILE A 169 8.11 -13.80 0.70
N GLY A 170 7.11 -13.41 1.49
CA GLY A 170 7.18 -12.19 2.30
C GLY A 170 8.35 -12.21 3.27
N ARG A 171 8.60 -13.36 3.93
CA ARG A 171 9.76 -13.57 4.80
C ARG A 171 11.08 -13.43 4.03
N ALA A 172 11.18 -14.03 2.85
CA ALA A 172 12.38 -13.95 2.02
C ALA A 172 12.70 -12.49 1.62
N ARG A 173 11.69 -11.72 1.18
CA ARG A 173 11.86 -10.31 0.79
C ARG A 173 12.17 -9.39 1.98
N LEU A 174 11.49 -9.59 3.11
CA LEU A 174 11.75 -8.89 4.36
C LEU A 174 13.22 -9.01 4.77
N HIS A 175 13.71 -10.25 4.89
CA HIS A 175 15.09 -10.48 5.33
C HIS A 175 16.13 -10.11 4.27
N LEU A 176 15.79 -10.14 2.98
CA LEU A 176 16.64 -9.55 1.94
C LEU A 176 16.80 -8.04 2.15
N GLY A 177 15.70 -7.34 2.42
CA GLY A 177 15.71 -5.91 2.73
C GLY A 177 16.56 -5.59 3.96
N LYS A 178 16.38 -6.34 5.04
CA LYS A 178 17.20 -6.22 6.26
C LYS A 178 18.70 -6.45 5.98
N SER A 179 19.05 -7.44 5.16
CA SER A 179 20.44 -7.70 4.76
C SER A 179 21.04 -6.56 3.93
N PHE A 180 20.25 -5.95 3.04
CA PHE A 180 20.68 -4.75 2.32
C PHE A 180 20.93 -3.58 3.26
N HIS A 181 20.05 -3.38 4.24
CA HIS A 181 20.22 -2.32 5.23
C HIS A 181 21.56 -2.47 5.94
N THR A 182 21.81 -3.62 6.56
CA THR A 182 23.06 -3.91 7.28
C THR A 182 24.31 -3.71 6.41
N LEU A 183 24.26 -4.11 5.13
CA LEU A 183 25.36 -3.88 4.19
C LEU A 183 25.58 -2.39 3.91
N GLN A 184 24.50 -1.62 3.74
CA GLN A 184 24.56 -0.20 3.42
C GLN A 184 25.05 0.62 4.62
N ASP A 185 24.58 0.29 5.82
CA ASP A 185 25.01 0.86 7.10
C ASP A 185 26.53 0.71 7.32
N PHE A 186 27.08 -0.46 6.98
CA PHE A 186 28.54 -0.69 7.04
C PHE A 186 29.33 0.36 6.22
N TYR A 187 28.86 0.79 5.05
CA TYR A 187 29.55 1.81 4.26
C TYR A 187 29.36 3.22 4.81
N ALA A 188 28.24 3.49 5.48
CA ALA A 188 27.98 4.74 6.17
C ALA A 188 28.92 4.90 7.38
N HIS A 189 29.09 3.84 8.18
CA HIS A 189 29.75 3.90 9.49
C HIS A 189 31.17 3.30 9.54
N SER A 190 31.73 2.79 8.44
CA SER A 190 33.13 2.34 8.37
C SER A 190 34.05 3.35 7.71
N ASP A 191 35.34 3.28 8.01
CA ASP A 191 36.38 4.05 7.30
C ASP A 191 36.65 3.56 5.87
N HIS A 192 36.02 2.47 5.42
CA HIS A 192 36.33 1.80 4.15
C HIS A 192 36.15 2.72 2.93
N ALA A 193 35.05 3.48 2.88
CA ALA A 193 34.79 4.43 1.79
C ALA A 193 35.85 5.56 1.70
N ASN A 194 36.61 5.80 2.77
CA ASN A 194 37.66 6.84 2.84
C ASN A 194 39.02 6.36 2.33
N ARG A 195 39.27 5.03 2.33
CA ARG A 195 40.61 4.45 2.08
C ARG A 195 41.04 4.39 0.60
N LYS A 196 40.18 4.79 -0.34
CA LYS A 196 40.48 4.92 -1.80
C LYS A 196 41.44 3.88 -2.40
N ALA A 197 41.34 2.60 -2.05
CA ALA A 197 41.99 1.49 -2.74
C ALA A 197 41.73 0.20 -1.96
N ASP A 198 40.58 -0.45 -2.15
CA ASP A 198 40.60 -1.91 -2.22
C ASP A 198 39.29 -2.47 -2.78
N THR A 199 39.37 -3.11 -3.94
CA THR A 199 38.32 -4.02 -4.43
C THR A 199 38.36 -5.37 -3.72
N ASP A 200 39.43 -5.68 -2.97
CA ASP A 200 39.67 -7.02 -2.43
C ASP A 200 38.89 -7.34 -1.13
N LEU A 201 38.33 -6.34 -0.45
CA LEU A 201 37.59 -6.56 0.81
C LEU A 201 36.15 -7.07 0.60
N TYR A 202 35.53 -6.82 -0.57
CA TYR A 202 34.22 -7.42 -0.90
C TYR A 202 34.32 -8.95 -0.99
N THR A 203 35.43 -9.47 -1.51
CA THR A 203 35.72 -10.91 -1.58
C THR A 203 35.87 -11.55 -0.19
N ALA A 204 36.34 -10.79 0.81
CA ALA A 204 36.47 -11.22 2.20
C ALA A 204 35.14 -11.12 3.00
N LEU A 205 34.22 -10.24 2.60
CA LEU A 205 32.91 -10.09 3.26
C LEU A 205 31.89 -11.18 2.86
N TYR A 206 32.07 -11.88 1.73
CA TYR A 206 30.92 -12.58 1.13
C TYR A 206 31.19 -13.88 0.35
N THR A 207 32.38 -14.47 0.40
CA THR A 207 32.69 -15.73 -0.32
C THR A 207 31.90 -16.97 0.15
N VAL A 208 30.98 -16.85 1.12
CA VAL A 208 30.35 -17.96 1.86
C VAL A 208 28.91 -18.29 1.43
N VAL A 209 28.41 -17.76 0.30
CA VAL A 209 27.14 -18.25 -0.27
C VAL A 209 27.36 -19.47 -1.20
N ARG A 210 28.63 -19.86 -1.46
CA ARG A 210 28.97 -21.13 -2.11
C ARG A 210 29.19 -22.26 -1.10
N GLY A 211 28.10 -22.91 -0.72
CA GLY A 211 28.00 -24.39 -0.64
C GLY A 211 29.01 -25.21 0.17
N ASN A 212 29.75 -24.66 1.13
CA ASN A 212 30.50 -25.48 2.09
C ASN A 212 29.96 -25.24 3.50
N SER A 213 29.25 -26.23 4.02
CA SER A 213 28.82 -26.40 5.43
C SER A 213 29.98 -26.55 6.43
N ALA A 214 31.21 -26.24 6.04
CA ALA A 214 32.30 -26.09 6.99
C ALA A 214 32.23 -24.66 7.54
N PRO A 215 32.18 -24.45 8.87
CA PRO A 215 32.40 -23.12 9.42
C PRO A 215 33.71 -22.63 8.83
N PHE A 216 33.67 -21.52 8.09
CA PHE A 216 34.87 -20.87 7.59
C PHE A 216 35.79 -20.74 8.81
N ARG A 217 36.90 -21.48 8.81
CA ARG A 217 37.80 -21.48 9.97
C ARG A 217 38.21 -20.04 10.16
N SER A 218 37.75 -19.45 11.26
CA SER A 218 38.16 -18.14 11.76
C SER A 218 39.67 -17.94 11.65
N ALA A 219 40.44 -19.02 11.70
CA ALA A 219 41.88 -19.09 11.49
C ALA A 219 42.41 -18.43 10.20
N ASN A 220 41.71 -18.41 9.05
CA ASN A 220 42.26 -17.81 7.82
C ASN A 220 42.05 -16.28 7.74
N LEU A 221 40.91 -15.77 8.21
CA LEU A 221 40.71 -14.32 8.39
C LEU A 221 41.48 -13.82 9.61
N GLN A 222 41.46 -14.54 10.74
CA GLN A 222 42.35 -14.26 11.85
C GLN A 222 43.80 -14.32 11.39
N ALA A 223 44.27 -15.22 10.55
CA ALA A 223 45.67 -15.20 10.06
C ALA A 223 45.97 -13.96 9.19
N LEU A 224 45.02 -13.47 8.39
CA LEU A 224 45.17 -12.22 7.61
C LEU A 224 45.21 -10.94 8.49
N TYR A 225 44.63 -11.00 9.70
CA TYR A 225 44.45 -9.84 10.59
C TYR A 225 45.17 -9.94 11.95
N SER A 226 45.60 -11.11 12.42
CA SER A 226 46.23 -11.36 13.73
C SER A 226 47.73 -11.04 13.76
N GLY A 227 48.36 -10.87 12.59
CA GLY A 227 49.76 -10.43 12.49
C GLY A 227 49.96 -8.92 12.51
N ARG A 228 48.89 -8.11 12.43
CA ARG A 228 48.96 -6.65 12.38
C ARG A 228 48.42 -6.08 13.69
N LYS A 229 49.27 -5.42 14.47
CA LYS A 229 48.84 -4.72 15.71
C LYS A 229 47.76 -3.70 15.34
N TYR A 230 46.54 -3.93 15.80
CA TYR A 230 45.42 -2.99 15.80
C TYR A 230 45.88 -1.70 16.46
N ASN A 231 46.06 -0.63 15.68
CA ASN A 231 46.29 0.77 16.11
C ASN A 231 46.48 1.64 14.85
N GLU A 232 45.41 1.89 14.08
CA GLU A 232 45.41 2.96 13.07
C GLU A 232 44.78 4.26 13.59
N CYS A 233 44.18 4.20 14.78
CA CYS A 233 43.69 5.35 15.52
C CYS A 233 44.78 5.81 16.52
N THR A 234 45.16 7.09 16.49
CA THR A 234 46.03 7.68 17.50
C THR A 234 45.18 8.49 18.49
N PRO A 235 45.44 8.42 19.81
CA PRO A 235 44.73 9.28 20.75
C PRO A 235 45.15 10.74 20.53
N VAL A 236 44.17 11.67 20.45
CA VAL A 236 44.44 13.11 20.27
C VAL A 236 45.22 13.68 21.46
N SER A 237 45.05 13.09 22.64
CA SER A 237 45.78 13.38 23.89
C SER A 237 45.78 12.16 24.82
N PRO A 238 46.64 12.08 25.85
CA PRO A 238 46.57 11.01 26.85
C PRO A 238 45.18 10.95 27.49
N GLY A 239 44.43 9.86 27.25
CA GLY A 239 43.04 9.67 27.71
C GLY A 239 41.94 10.33 26.86
N GLY A 240 42.27 10.88 25.68
CA GLY A 240 41.30 11.48 24.74
C GLY A 240 40.82 10.53 23.63
N ASN A 241 39.87 10.99 22.82
CA ASN A 241 39.31 10.23 21.68
C ASN A 241 40.41 9.78 20.71
N TYR A 242 40.20 8.61 20.12
CA TYR A 242 41.09 8.01 19.14
C TYR A 242 40.66 8.43 17.73
N VAL A 243 41.61 8.92 16.93
CA VAL A 243 41.34 9.52 15.61
C VAL A 243 42.12 8.84 14.50
N LEU A 244 41.52 8.74 13.30
CA LEU A 244 42.16 8.15 12.12
C LEU A 244 43.45 8.89 11.76
N ASN A 245 44.57 8.16 11.66
CA ASN A 245 45.84 8.74 11.25
C ASN A 245 45.94 8.82 9.71
N GLU A 246 45.63 9.99 9.13
CA GLU A 246 45.66 10.22 7.67
C GLU A 246 47.06 10.14 7.03
N SER A 247 48.13 9.98 7.83
CA SER A 247 49.53 10.06 7.37
C SER A 247 50.27 8.71 7.28
N LYS A 248 49.58 7.56 7.35
CA LYS A 248 50.19 6.22 7.22
C LYS A 248 49.52 5.33 6.14
N PRO A 249 50.26 4.39 5.52
CA PRO A 249 49.82 3.69 4.32
C PRO A 249 48.67 2.70 4.55
N SER A 250 47.87 2.54 3.49
CA SER A 250 46.61 1.81 3.25
C SER A 250 46.52 0.32 3.62
N ASN A 251 47.37 -0.22 4.50
CA ASN A 251 47.57 -1.66 4.66
C ASN A 251 47.13 -2.25 6.03
N GLY A 252 46.24 -1.60 6.79
CA GLY A 252 45.61 -2.20 7.99
C GLY A 252 44.13 -2.58 7.79
N PRO A 253 43.55 -3.39 8.70
CA PRO A 253 42.13 -3.73 8.68
C PRO A 253 41.23 -2.48 8.76
N PRO A 254 40.13 -2.41 8.01
CA PRO A 254 39.15 -1.34 8.17
C PRO A 254 38.47 -1.42 9.54
N THR A 255 38.12 -0.26 10.09
CA THR A 255 37.44 -0.15 11.40
C THR A 255 36.00 0.34 11.22
N THR A 256 35.10 -0.21 12.02
CA THR A 256 33.77 0.33 12.35
C THR A 256 33.94 1.14 13.64
N GLY A 257 33.40 2.36 13.70
CA GLY A 257 33.70 3.29 14.80
C GLY A 257 32.49 4.06 15.30
N TYR A 258 32.53 4.44 16.58
CA TYR A 258 31.44 5.02 17.38
C TYR A 258 31.38 6.56 17.30
N PHE A 259 30.22 7.15 17.57
CA PHE A 259 30.03 8.59 17.78
C PHE A 259 30.41 9.00 19.21
N ALA A 260 31.52 9.72 19.43
CA ALA A 260 31.85 10.19 20.78
C ALA A 260 30.99 11.42 21.18
N GLN A 261 30.31 11.36 22.33
CA GLN A 261 29.99 12.57 23.11
C GLN A 261 31.19 12.87 24.01
N GLY A 262 31.87 13.99 23.77
CA GLY A 262 33.11 14.38 24.44
C GLY A 262 32.95 14.68 25.95
N ALA A 263 33.94 14.27 26.73
CA ALA A 263 34.11 14.65 28.13
C ALA A 263 35.45 15.37 28.31
N THR A 264 35.46 16.60 28.84
CA THR A 264 36.64 17.13 29.55
C THR A 264 36.32 18.30 30.49
N THR A 265 36.82 18.16 31.73
CA THR A 265 36.93 19.12 32.86
C THR A 265 35.70 19.41 33.74
N VAL A 266 35.57 18.61 34.81
CA VAL A 266 34.48 18.56 35.82
C VAL A 266 34.74 19.41 37.08
N VAL A 267 35.81 20.22 37.16
CA VAL A 267 36.15 20.88 38.43
C VAL A 267 35.55 22.29 38.59
N THR A 268 35.02 22.92 37.53
CA THR A 268 34.45 24.29 37.60
C THR A 268 32.94 24.39 37.38
N SER A 269 32.25 23.31 37.00
CA SER A 269 30.85 23.37 36.54
C SER A 269 29.78 23.11 37.63
N ILE A 270 30.18 22.85 38.88
CA ILE A 270 29.24 22.69 40.00
C ILE A 270 28.44 23.99 40.30
N LEU A 271 28.91 25.14 39.79
CA LEU A 271 28.24 26.43 39.98
C LEU A 271 27.29 26.86 38.84
N THR A 272 27.20 26.12 37.72
CA THR A 272 26.43 26.57 36.53
C THR A 272 25.47 25.56 35.90
N GLY A 273 25.26 24.37 36.50
CA GLY A 273 24.08 23.54 36.20
C GLY A 273 24.00 22.88 34.81
N ALA A 274 25.10 22.38 34.25
CA ALA A 274 25.09 21.58 33.02
C ALA A 274 25.71 20.19 33.26
N PHE A 275 24.95 19.11 32.99
CA PHE A 275 25.39 17.71 33.11
C PHE A 275 25.70 17.13 31.73
N ILE A 276 26.89 16.58 31.53
CA ILE A 276 27.30 15.77 30.36
C ILE A 276 28.09 14.56 30.90
N GLY A 277 27.69 13.34 30.53
CA GLY A 277 28.38 12.09 30.89
C GLY A 277 28.99 11.41 29.67
N GLY A 278 30.27 11.03 29.74
CA GLY A 278 30.98 10.30 28.69
C GLY A 278 31.05 8.79 28.95
N ALA A 279 31.01 7.98 27.88
CA ALA A 279 31.36 6.56 27.90
C ALA A 279 32.83 6.39 27.46
N SER A 280 33.58 5.57 28.19
CA SER A 280 34.90 5.05 27.79
C SER A 280 34.81 3.53 27.67
N ASP A 281 35.25 2.95 26.55
CA ASP A 281 35.37 1.49 26.40
C ASP A 281 36.44 0.94 27.36
N VAL A 282 36.05 -0.03 28.19
CA VAL A 282 36.91 -0.74 29.16
C VAL A 282 37.57 -2.01 28.58
N ASP A 283 37.50 -2.24 27.27
CA ASP A 283 37.95 -3.50 26.66
C ASP A 283 39.10 -3.35 25.65
N GLY A 284 40.10 -2.51 25.98
CA GLY A 284 41.46 -2.56 25.38
C GLY A 284 41.61 -2.41 23.86
N GLN A 285 40.54 -2.18 23.08
CA GLN A 285 40.57 -2.00 21.63
C GLN A 285 40.37 -0.52 21.28
N ALA A 286 41.34 0.09 20.62
CA ALA A 286 41.28 1.48 20.15
C ALA A 286 40.35 1.61 18.92
N ARG A 287 39.16 2.19 19.09
CA ARG A 287 38.18 2.47 18.02
C ARG A 287 38.28 3.93 17.55
N CYS A 288 38.13 4.17 16.25
CA CYS A 288 38.23 5.52 15.66
C CYS A 288 36.91 6.29 15.78
N ASP A 289 36.96 7.56 16.17
CA ASP A 289 35.83 8.49 16.18
C ASP A 289 35.51 9.00 14.76
N HIS A 290 34.25 8.90 14.34
CA HIS A 290 33.78 9.33 13.02
C HIS A 290 33.05 10.70 13.01
N GLY A 291 32.99 11.39 14.16
CA GLY A 291 32.59 12.80 14.29
C GLY A 291 31.11 12.99 14.67
N ASN A 292 30.84 13.90 15.63
CA ASN A 292 29.51 14.27 16.12
C ASN A 292 29.09 15.67 15.63
N TYR A 293 27.78 15.92 15.54
CA TYR A 293 27.14 17.17 15.12
C TYR A 293 27.40 18.37 16.06
N THR A 294 27.94 18.15 17.27
CA THR A 294 27.99 19.19 18.33
C THR A 294 29.38 19.60 18.81
N ASP A 295 30.46 18.94 18.36
CA ASP A 295 31.84 19.37 18.68
C ASP A 295 32.76 19.25 17.46
N ILE A 296 32.76 20.33 16.65
CA ILE A 296 33.64 20.48 15.48
C ILE A 296 34.99 21.11 15.89
N SER A 297 35.23 21.32 17.20
CA SER A 297 36.49 21.89 17.68
C SER A 297 37.62 20.85 17.81
N SER A 298 37.29 19.56 17.90
CA SER A 298 38.27 18.47 17.80
C SER A 298 38.23 17.78 16.43
N THR A 299 39.16 18.21 15.59
CA THR A 299 39.63 17.55 14.36
C THR A 299 39.53 16.01 14.41
N ASN A 300 38.84 15.34 13.45
CA ASN A 300 39.25 14.08 12.76
C ASN A 300 38.16 13.01 12.44
N GLY A 301 36.86 13.30 12.53
CA GLY A 301 35.78 12.42 12.02
C GLY A 301 35.05 13.00 10.79
N ILE A 302 34.72 12.19 9.77
CA ILE A 302 33.91 12.62 8.61
C ILE A 302 32.53 11.94 8.69
N ASN A 303 31.51 12.71 9.06
CA ASN A 303 30.10 12.30 8.92
C ASN A 303 29.77 12.07 7.44
N LYS A 304 29.23 10.89 7.11
CA LYS A 304 28.80 10.50 5.76
C LYS A 304 27.29 10.36 5.64
N ASP A 305 26.56 10.75 6.68
CA ASP A 305 25.11 10.61 6.79
C ASP A 305 24.40 11.84 6.23
N ASP A 306 25.07 13.00 6.16
CA ASP A 306 24.50 14.23 5.59
C ASP A 306 25.24 14.71 4.32
N LYS A 307 24.47 15.08 3.29
CA LYS A 307 24.97 15.71 2.06
C LYS A 307 25.43 17.16 2.30
N ASP A 308 24.87 17.81 3.32
CA ASP A 308 25.10 19.22 3.61
C ASP A 308 24.85 19.50 5.10
N PRO A 309 25.87 19.40 5.97
CA PRO A 309 25.70 19.61 7.41
C PRO A 309 25.23 21.04 7.68
N GLN A 310 23.92 21.23 7.77
CA GLN A 310 23.30 22.53 8.04
C GLN A 310 23.23 22.71 9.55
N TYR A 311 24.15 23.49 10.15
CA TYR A 311 23.90 24.59 11.11
C TYR A 311 25.08 24.92 12.07
N SER A 312 25.33 26.24 12.19
CA SER A 312 26.11 27.06 13.15
C SER A 312 27.64 26.90 13.37
N ILE A 313 28.38 27.94 12.93
CA ILE A 313 29.77 28.38 13.27
C ILE A 313 30.92 27.82 12.39
N ASP A 314 31.60 28.73 11.67
CA ASP A 314 32.97 28.67 11.09
C ASP A 314 33.54 27.33 10.58
N ILE A 315 32.79 26.54 9.79
CA ILE A 315 33.32 25.33 9.13
C ILE A 315 34.05 25.71 7.83
N PRO A 316 35.34 25.34 7.63
CA PRO A 316 36.05 25.66 6.39
C PRO A 316 35.48 24.89 5.19
N LYS A 317 35.30 25.57 4.05
CA LYS A 317 34.72 25.00 2.81
C LYS A 317 35.39 23.71 2.31
N SER A 318 36.67 23.51 2.60
CA SER A 318 37.43 22.29 2.26
C SER A 318 36.91 21.03 2.97
N TRP A 319 36.36 21.17 4.18
CA TRP A 319 35.82 20.05 4.96
C TRP A 319 34.45 19.61 4.46
N ILE A 320 33.59 20.57 4.12
CA ILE A 320 32.29 20.30 3.48
C ILE A 320 32.50 19.56 2.15
N ALA A 321 33.50 19.96 1.36
CA ALA A 321 33.85 19.27 0.12
C ALA A 321 34.35 17.83 0.36
N LYS A 322 35.12 17.59 1.43
CA LYS A 322 35.62 16.25 1.80
C LYS A 322 34.50 15.33 2.29
N ALA A 323 33.58 15.84 3.12
CA ALA A 323 32.40 15.12 3.59
C ALA A 323 31.47 14.73 2.43
N ARG A 324 31.17 15.68 1.53
CA ARG A 324 30.39 15.40 0.30
C ARG A 324 31.04 14.32 -0.58
N ALA A 325 32.35 14.38 -0.78
CA ALA A 325 33.06 13.38 -1.57
C ALA A 325 33.06 11.98 -0.92
N ALA A 326 33.16 11.91 0.42
CA ALA A 326 33.10 10.67 1.17
C ALA A 326 31.69 10.06 1.15
N HIS A 327 30.64 10.88 1.32
CA HIS A 327 29.24 10.48 1.20
C HIS A 327 28.95 9.90 -0.20
N ILE A 328 29.32 10.60 -1.28
CA ILE A 328 29.15 10.10 -2.65
C ILE A 328 29.87 8.76 -2.86
N SER A 329 31.08 8.62 -2.33
CA SER A 329 31.88 7.39 -2.46
C SER A 329 31.26 6.22 -1.68
N ALA A 330 30.77 6.47 -0.46
CA ALA A 330 30.09 5.47 0.36
C ALA A 330 28.78 5.00 -0.27
N SER A 331 27.92 5.92 -0.72
CA SER A 331 26.66 5.58 -1.39
C SER A 331 26.90 4.78 -2.67
N TYR A 332 27.93 5.11 -3.45
CA TYR A 332 28.27 4.37 -4.66
C TYR A 332 28.76 2.95 -4.37
N LEU A 333 29.69 2.78 -3.41
CA LEU A 333 30.19 1.46 -3.02
C LEU A 333 29.08 0.58 -2.43
N ALA A 334 28.21 1.17 -1.60
CA ALA A 334 27.03 0.50 -1.06
C ALA A 334 26.09 0.03 -2.19
N ALA A 335 25.86 0.85 -3.22
CA ALA A 335 25.06 0.47 -4.38
C ALA A 335 25.70 -0.65 -5.21
N GLN A 336 27.01 -0.56 -5.50
CA GLN A 336 27.75 -1.59 -6.24
C GLN A 336 27.68 -2.95 -5.52
N HIS A 337 27.90 -2.94 -4.21
CA HIS A 337 27.94 -4.16 -3.41
C HIS A 337 26.54 -4.70 -3.11
N THR A 338 25.51 -3.86 -3.02
CA THR A 338 24.11 -4.32 -3.00
C THR A 338 23.76 -5.06 -4.30
N SER A 339 24.19 -4.56 -5.46
CA SER A 339 24.00 -5.25 -6.75
C SER A 339 24.77 -6.56 -6.82
N GLN A 340 26.00 -6.61 -6.31
CA GLN A 340 26.80 -7.83 -6.32
C GLN A 340 26.23 -8.88 -5.35
N LEU A 341 25.72 -8.47 -4.18
CA LEU A 341 25.04 -9.34 -3.22
C LEU A 341 23.87 -10.10 -3.88
N MET A 342 23.13 -9.39 -4.74
CA MET A 342 22.04 -9.97 -5.53
C MET A 342 22.53 -10.97 -6.59
N ASN A 343 23.62 -10.67 -7.30
CA ASN A 343 24.23 -11.59 -8.25
C ASN A 343 24.62 -12.90 -7.57
N ASP A 344 25.21 -12.79 -6.38
CA ASP A 344 25.69 -13.93 -5.62
C ASP A 344 24.53 -14.73 -5.01
N LEU A 345 23.48 -14.07 -4.50
CA LEU A 345 22.26 -14.73 -4.03
C LEU A 345 21.58 -15.53 -5.15
N VAL A 346 21.43 -14.94 -6.35
CA VAL A 346 20.85 -15.68 -7.48
C VAL A 346 21.75 -16.82 -7.94
N SER A 347 23.08 -16.63 -7.91
CA SER A 347 24.02 -17.72 -8.18
C SER A 347 23.88 -18.87 -7.17
N ALA A 348 23.62 -18.55 -5.90
CA ALA A 348 23.37 -19.55 -4.87
C ALA A 348 22.05 -20.30 -5.06
N ILE A 349 20.99 -19.59 -5.44
CA ILE A 349 19.72 -20.20 -5.84
C ILE A 349 19.94 -21.16 -7.03
N LYS A 350 20.68 -20.71 -8.05
CA LYS A 350 21.03 -21.52 -9.23
C LYS A 350 21.89 -22.75 -8.90
N ALA A 351 22.65 -22.69 -7.81
CA ALA A 351 23.49 -23.79 -7.32
C ALA A 351 22.87 -24.57 -6.16
N TYR A 352 21.61 -24.30 -5.80
CA TYR A 352 20.98 -24.90 -4.62
C TYR A 352 20.87 -26.43 -4.78
N PRO A 353 21.42 -27.23 -3.85
CA PRO A 353 21.47 -28.68 -3.96
C PRO A 353 20.08 -29.30 -3.84
N GLU A 354 19.90 -30.51 -4.38
CA GLU A 354 18.67 -31.31 -4.21
C GLU A 354 17.39 -30.68 -4.78
N MET A 355 17.53 -29.68 -5.64
CA MET A 355 16.42 -29.04 -6.38
C MET A 355 16.55 -29.23 -7.89
N THR A 356 15.40 -29.28 -8.58
CA THR A 356 15.33 -29.25 -10.05
C THR A 356 15.58 -27.84 -10.59
N ASP A 357 15.93 -27.70 -11.87
CA ASP A 357 15.99 -26.37 -12.53
C ASP A 357 14.66 -25.63 -12.40
N TYR A 358 13.55 -26.38 -12.46
CA TYR A 358 12.23 -25.88 -12.14
C TYR A 358 12.20 -25.26 -10.74
N GLN A 359 12.48 -26.01 -9.68
CA GLN A 359 12.42 -25.47 -8.32
C GLN A 359 13.37 -24.28 -8.09
N ARG A 360 14.54 -24.25 -8.73
CA ARG A 360 15.45 -23.09 -8.66
C ARG A 360 14.86 -21.86 -9.33
N ASP A 361 14.27 -22.01 -10.51
CA ASP A 361 13.56 -20.91 -11.18
C ASP A 361 12.32 -20.47 -10.38
N THR A 362 11.69 -21.37 -9.61
CA THR A 362 10.62 -21.06 -8.65
C THR A 362 11.11 -20.14 -7.53
N MET A 363 12.28 -20.43 -6.98
CA MET A 363 12.91 -19.55 -5.99
C MET A 363 13.19 -18.16 -6.57
N ILE A 364 13.75 -18.09 -7.80
CA ILE A 364 14.03 -16.81 -8.48
C ILE A 364 12.74 -16.04 -8.76
N ALA A 365 11.72 -16.67 -9.36
CA ALA A 365 10.46 -16.01 -9.69
C ALA A 365 9.74 -15.48 -8.43
N GLY A 366 9.69 -16.29 -7.38
CA GLY A 366 9.13 -15.91 -6.08
C GLY A 366 9.86 -14.71 -5.46
N LEU A 367 11.21 -14.71 -5.50
CA LEU A 367 12.00 -13.60 -4.99
C LEU A 367 11.73 -12.30 -5.75
N LEU A 368 11.77 -12.36 -7.09
CA LEU A 368 11.60 -11.21 -7.99
C LEU A 368 10.14 -10.69 -8.04
N GLY A 369 9.19 -11.42 -7.45
CA GLY A 369 7.76 -11.13 -7.59
C GLY A 369 7.28 -11.20 -9.01
N ILE A 370 7.84 -12.15 -9.75
CA ILE A 370 7.35 -12.57 -11.04
C ILE A 370 6.33 -13.65 -10.73
N ASP A 371 5.05 -13.30 -10.82
CA ASP A 371 3.95 -14.18 -10.44
C ASP A 371 4.12 -15.57 -11.03
N GLN A 372 4.08 -16.56 -10.14
CA GLN A 372 4.30 -17.96 -10.48
C GLN A 372 3.13 -18.53 -11.24
N GLY A 373 3.37 -18.59 -12.55
CA GLY A 373 2.43 -18.98 -13.56
C GLY A 373 1.41 -17.89 -13.81
N LYS A 374 1.70 -17.02 -14.78
CA LYS A 374 0.66 -16.21 -15.41
C LYS A 374 -0.44 -17.19 -15.81
N THR A 375 -1.60 -17.06 -15.17
CA THR A 375 -2.79 -17.72 -15.68
C THR A 375 -2.98 -17.14 -17.07
N ALA A 376 -2.78 -17.97 -18.10
CA ALA A 376 -2.73 -17.45 -19.45
C ALA A 376 -4.11 -16.91 -19.86
N PHE A 377 -5.15 -17.68 -19.52
CA PHE A 377 -6.57 -17.37 -19.62
C PHE A 377 -7.37 -18.38 -18.79
N GLY A 378 -8.68 -18.17 -18.68
CA GLY A 378 -9.60 -19.05 -18.00
C GLY A 378 -10.81 -19.44 -18.84
N PHE A 379 -11.46 -20.52 -18.42
CA PHE A 379 -12.64 -21.09 -19.05
C PHE A 379 -13.78 -21.18 -18.04
N VAL A 380 -14.97 -20.77 -18.46
CA VAL A 380 -16.22 -20.93 -17.70
C VAL A 380 -17.15 -21.77 -18.55
N VAL A 381 -17.48 -22.97 -18.10
CA VAL A 381 -18.15 -23.98 -18.94
C VAL A 381 -19.49 -24.36 -18.35
N ASP A 382 -20.54 -24.12 -19.12
CA ASP A 382 -21.86 -24.66 -18.88
C ASP A 382 -21.85 -26.20 -19.04
N THR A 383 -22.35 -26.89 -18.04
CA THR A 383 -22.45 -28.36 -18.00
C THR A 383 -23.89 -28.85 -17.89
N THR A 384 -24.89 -28.03 -18.24
CA THR A 384 -26.30 -28.46 -18.25
C THR A 384 -26.58 -29.49 -19.35
N GLY A 385 -27.70 -30.21 -19.24
CA GLY A 385 -28.03 -31.30 -20.16
C GLY A 385 -28.13 -30.85 -21.63
N SER A 386 -28.52 -29.59 -21.90
CA SER A 386 -28.60 -29.02 -23.24
C SER A 386 -27.23 -28.91 -23.92
N MET A 387 -26.13 -28.79 -23.16
CA MET A 387 -24.77 -28.76 -23.69
C MET A 387 -24.32 -30.11 -24.29
N GLY A 388 -25.08 -31.19 -24.11
CA GLY A 388 -24.73 -32.56 -24.53
C GLY A 388 -24.20 -32.69 -25.97
N PRO A 389 -24.86 -32.13 -27.00
CA PRO A 389 -24.38 -32.20 -28.39
C PRO A 389 -23.06 -31.48 -28.67
N ILE A 390 -22.64 -30.56 -27.78
CA ILE A 390 -21.48 -29.68 -28.01
C ILE A 390 -20.35 -29.83 -26.99
N ILE A 391 -20.59 -30.44 -25.82
CA ILE A 391 -19.64 -30.46 -24.69
C ILE A 391 -18.31 -31.11 -25.08
N ASP A 392 -18.30 -32.18 -25.87
CA ASP A 392 -17.06 -32.81 -26.33
C ASP A 392 -16.30 -31.93 -27.34
N GLY A 393 -17.04 -31.12 -28.12
CA GLY A 393 -16.47 -30.07 -28.95
C GLY A 393 -15.79 -29.00 -28.10
N VAL A 394 -16.45 -28.52 -27.04
CA VAL A 394 -15.89 -27.54 -26.08
C VAL A 394 -14.63 -28.09 -25.43
N LYS A 395 -14.66 -29.32 -24.89
CA LYS A 395 -13.49 -29.99 -24.31
C LYS A 395 -12.32 -30.02 -25.29
N THR A 396 -12.58 -30.42 -26.53
CA THR A 396 -11.55 -30.52 -27.57
C THR A 396 -10.92 -29.16 -27.87
N GLN A 397 -11.72 -28.09 -27.95
CA GLN A 397 -11.19 -26.75 -28.22
C GLN A 397 -10.38 -26.20 -27.05
N ILE A 398 -10.87 -26.36 -25.82
CA ILE A 398 -10.11 -25.96 -24.62
C ILE A 398 -8.74 -26.64 -24.60
N GLN A 399 -8.69 -27.96 -24.83
CA GLN A 399 -7.44 -28.70 -24.85
C GLN A 399 -6.48 -28.22 -25.96
N LYS A 400 -6.99 -27.99 -27.18
CA LYS A 400 -6.17 -27.47 -28.29
C LYS A 400 -5.56 -26.10 -27.98
N GLN A 401 -6.28 -25.24 -27.26
CA GLN A 401 -5.82 -23.89 -26.94
C GLN A 401 -4.78 -23.92 -25.84
N ILE A 402 -4.96 -24.77 -24.82
CA ILE A 402 -3.91 -25.07 -23.84
C ILE A 402 -2.65 -25.57 -24.58
N ASP A 403 -2.78 -26.52 -25.50
CA ASP A 403 -1.66 -27.08 -26.24
C ASP A 403 -0.95 -26.05 -27.13
N ALA A 404 -1.70 -25.17 -27.81
CA ALA A 404 -1.14 -24.09 -28.63
C ALA A 404 -0.31 -23.10 -27.80
N VAL A 405 -0.77 -22.78 -26.59
CA VAL A 405 -0.17 -21.77 -25.71
C VAL A 405 1.08 -22.33 -25.02
N VAL A 406 1.03 -23.62 -24.66
CA VAL A 406 2.20 -24.38 -24.20
C VAL A 406 3.25 -24.53 -25.30
N ALA A 407 2.84 -24.80 -26.55
CA ALA A 407 3.76 -24.95 -27.67
C ALA A 407 4.43 -23.63 -28.06
N ALA A 408 3.71 -22.51 -27.97
CA ALA A 408 4.22 -21.19 -28.32
C ALA A 408 5.21 -20.60 -27.29
N ASP A 409 5.07 -20.96 -26.01
CA ASP A 409 6.00 -20.53 -24.96
C ASP A 409 6.32 -21.65 -23.96
N VAL A 410 7.17 -22.58 -24.41
CA VAL A 410 7.73 -23.70 -23.63
C VAL A 410 8.52 -23.28 -22.37
N SER A 411 8.74 -21.98 -22.16
CA SER A 411 9.62 -21.46 -21.11
C SER A 411 8.87 -20.85 -19.91
N VAL A 412 7.53 -20.78 -19.97
CA VAL A 412 6.66 -20.18 -18.94
C VAL A 412 5.78 -21.25 -18.30
N ARG A 413 5.67 -21.23 -16.96
CA ARG A 413 4.74 -22.07 -16.18
C ARG A 413 3.29 -21.61 -16.35
N GLN A 414 2.75 -21.69 -17.56
CA GLN A 414 1.40 -21.19 -17.80
C GLN A 414 0.38 -21.99 -16.99
N LYS A 415 -0.45 -21.27 -16.24
CA LYS A 415 -1.62 -21.83 -15.56
C LYS A 415 -2.87 -21.54 -16.37
N PHE A 416 -3.91 -22.31 -16.14
CA PHE A 416 -5.23 -22.04 -16.70
C PHE A 416 -6.28 -22.10 -15.61
N LEU A 417 -7.30 -21.26 -15.74
CA LEU A 417 -8.45 -21.26 -14.83
C LEU A 417 -9.59 -22.06 -15.47
N LEU A 418 -10.30 -22.84 -14.66
CA LEU A 418 -11.53 -23.52 -15.05
C LEU A 418 -12.59 -23.34 -13.96
N VAL A 419 -13.79 -22.95 -14.37
CA VAL A 419 -15.02 -23.02 -13.58
C VAL A 419 -16.06 -23.74 -14.43
N ASP A 420 -16.63 -24.81 -13.90
CA ASP A 420 -17.85 -25.42 -14.43
C ASP A 420 -19.08 -24.91 -13.69
N TYR A 421 -20.23 -24.86 -14.35
CA TYR A 421 -21.50 -24.53 -13.70
C TYR A 421 -22.65 -25.26 -14.41
N GLY A 422 -23.73 -25.48 -13.68
CA GLY A 422 -25.02 -25.83 -14.23
C GLY A 422 -26.12 -25.23 -13.38
N ASP A 423 -27.28 -25.87 -13.33
CA ASP A 423 -28.41 -25.41 -12.53
C ASP A 423 -28.98 -26.55 -11.68
N PRO A 424 -29.00 -26.41 -10.34
CA PRO A 424 -28.71 -25.20 -9.55
C PRO A 424 -27.24 -25.07 -9.05
N TYR A 425 -26.29 -25.83 -9.62
CA TYR A 425 -24.93 -25.95 -9.08
C TYR A 425 -23.90 -25.02 -9.75
N ILE A 426 -23.07 -24.34 -8.97
CA ILE A 426 -21.89 -23.61 -9.47
C ILE A 426 -20.62 -24.25 -8.92
N GLY A 427 -19.71 -24.63 -9.82
CA GLY A 427 -18.42 -25.23 -9.52
C GLY A 427 -17.44 -24.29 -8.83
N THR A 428 -16.45 -24.86 -8.14
CA THR A 428 -15.37 -24.07 -7.55
C THR A 428 -14.32 -23.72 -8.60
N ALA A 429 -13.78 -22.50 -8.53
CA ALA A 429 -12.70 -22.10 -9.42
C ALA A 429 -11.43 -22.93 -9.17
N PHE A 430 -10.91 -23.49 -10.25
CA PHE A 430 -9.68 -24.26 -10.25
C PHE A 430 -8.64 -23.56 -11.12
N ILE A 431 -7.47 -23.27 -10.54
CA ILE A 431 -6.30 -22.75 -11.28
C ILE A 431 -5.21 -23.81 -11.17
N GLY A 432 -4.70 -24.28 -12.31
CA GLY A 432 -3.71 -25.36 -12.30
C GLY A 432 -2.84 -25.40 -13.54
N SER A 433 -1.94 -26.38 -13.56
CA SER A 433 -1.03 -26.65 -14.68
C SER A 433 -1.80 -27.06 -15.95
N PRO A 434 -1.16 -27.03 -17.14
CA PRO A 434 -1.80 -27.51 -18.38
C PRO A 434 -2.36 -28.93 -18.24
N SER A 435 -1.62 -29.85 -17.60
CA SER A 435 -2.06 -31.23 -17.41
C SER A 435 -3.26 -31.36 -16.46
N ASP A 436 -3.26 -30.63 -15.35
CA ASP A 436 -4.33 -30.73 -14.35
C ASP A 436 -5.65 -30.16 -14.88
N VAL A 437 -5.57 -29.03 -15.58
CA VAL A 437 -6.74 -28.40 -16.20
C VAL A 437 -7.26 -29.27 -17.32
N LYS A 438 -6.40 -29.85 -18.18
CA LYS A 438 -6.84 -30.81 -19.21
C LYS A 438 -7.52 -32.04 -18.63
N ALA A 439 -7.04 -32.53 -17.47
CA ALA A 439 -7.67 -33.65 -16.77
C ALA A 439 -9.09 -33.29 -16.28
N LYS A 440 -9.26 -32.11 -15.67
CA LYS A 440 -10.60 -31.62 -15.26
C LYS A 440 -11.53 -31.36 -16.45
N VAL A 441 -11.02 -30.76 -17.52
CA VAL A 441 -11.78 -30.54 -18.76
C VAL A 441 -12.28 -31.86 -19.34
N SER A 442 -11.43 -32.89 -19.35
CA SER A 442 -11.82 -34.22 -19.84
C SER A 442 -12.92 -34.87 -19.00
N ALA A 443 -13.04 -34.48 -17.72
CA ALA A 443 -14.04 -35.00 -16.78
C ALA A 443 -15.38 -34.24 -16.81
N LEU A 444 -15.51 -33.16 -17.58
CA LEU A 444 -16.78 -32.44 -17.70
C LEU A 444 -17.88 -33.34 -18.29
N VAL A 445 -19.09 -33.29 -17.75
CA VAL A 445 -20.25 -34.05 -18.24
C VAL A 445 -21.43 -33.11 -18.33
N ALA A 446 -22.13 -33.13 -19.48
CA ALA A 446 -23.37 -32.39 -19.64
C ALA A 446 -24.52 -33.19 -18.99
N ASP A 447 -25.12 -32.65 -17.94
CA ASP A 447 -26.23 -33.27 -17.20
C ASP A 447 -27.07 -32.22 -16.46
N GLY A 448 -28.29 -32.58 -16.07
CA GLY A 448 -29.14 -31.72 -15.25
C GLY A 448 -29.63 -30.44 -15.95
N GLY A 449 -29.85 -29.36 -15.17
CA GLY A 449 -30.46 -28.11 -15.62
C GLY A 449 -31.98 -28.15 -15.53
N GLY A 450 -32.63 -28.99 -16.34
CA GLY A 450 -34.07 -29.24 -16.31
C GLY A 450 -34.94 -28.09 -16.87
N ASP A 451 -34.46 -26.85 -16.80
CA ASP A 451 -35.06 -25.66 -17.41
C ASP A 451 -33.98 -24.68 -17.91
N CYS A 452 -34.38 -23.76 -18.78
CA CYS A 452 -33.58 -22.59 -19.15
C CYS A 452 -34.37 -21.34 -18.78
N PRO A 453 -33.73 -20.24 -18.32
CA PRO A 453 -32.29 -19.89 -18.36
C PRO A 453 -31.36 -20.59 -17.33
N GLU A 454 -30.03 -20.35 -17.38
CA GLU A 454 -28.98 -21.04 -16.57
C GLU A 454 -28.12 -20.06 -15.72
N LEU A 455 -27.33 -20.52 -14.74
CA LEU A 455 -26.56 -19.69 -13.78
C LEU A 455 -25.21 -19.13 -14.30
N ALA A 456 -25.21 -18.55 -15.50
CA ALA A 456 -24.01 -18.12 -16.21
C ALA A 456 -23.22 -17.02 -15.47
N PHE A 457 -23.88 -16.05 -14.84
CA PHE A 457 -23.15 -14.95 -14.18
C PHE A 457 -22.58 -15.33 -12.81
N GLY A 458 -23.18 -16.26 -12.10
CA GLY A 458 -22.62 -16.83 -10.88
C GLY A 458 -21.33 -17.60 -11.18
N GLY A 459 -21.32 -18.37 -12.27
CA GLY A 459 -20.10 -19.00 -12.80
C GLY A 459 -19.02 -17.98 -13.19
N LEU A 460 -19.39 -16.92 -13.91
CA LEU A 460 -18.46 -15.83 -14.26
C LEU A 460 -17.92 -15.09 -13.05
N LEU A 461 -18.77 -14.74 -12.08
CA LEU A 461 -18.36 -14.01 -10.89
C LEU A 461 -17.32 -14.82 -10.12
N ARG A 462 -17.56 -16.12 -9.94
CA ARG A 462 -16.60 -17.03 -9.33
C ARG A 462 -15.26 -17.07 -10.07
N ALA A 463 -15.30 -17.08 -11.40
CA ALA A 463 -14.10 -17.06 -12.22
C ALA A 463 -13.33 -15.73 -12.10
N VAL A 464 -14.03 -14.60 -12.15
CA VAL A 464 -13.46 -13.25 -12.04
C VAL A 464 -12.85 -13.02 -10.66
N GLU A 465 -13.49 -13.49 -9.60
CA GLU A 465 -12.98 -13.40 -8.23
C GLU A 465 -11.68 -14.19 -8.05
N ALA A 466 -11.58 -15.39 -8.64
CA ALA A 466 -10.39 -16.22 -8.58
C ALA A 466 -9.28 -15.79 -9.56
N ALA A 467 -9.63 -15.20 -10.69
CA ALA A 467 -8.71 -14.82 -11.75
C ALA A 467 -7.70 -13.74 -11.31
N PRO A 468 -6.43 -13.83 -11.76
CA PRO A 468 -5.48 -12.73 -11.64
C PRO A 468 -5.81 -11.57 -12.61
N GLU A 469 -5.18 -10.42 -12.40
CA GLU A 469 -5.38 -9.23 -13.22
C GLU A 469 -4.91 -9.43 -14.67
N GLY A 470 -5.66 -8.90 -15.64
CA GLY A 470 -5.24 -8.80 -17.04
C GLY A 470 -5.45 -10.05 -17.90
N ILE A 471 -6.12 -11.10 -17.39
CA ILE A 471 -6.35 -12.33 -18.15
C ILE A 471 -7.58 -12.26 -19.05
N LYS A 472 -7.67 -13.19 -20.00
CA LYS A 472 -8.89 -13.42 -20.80
C LYS A 472 -9.71 -14.57 -20.19
N LEU A 473 -11.02 -14.44 -20.14
CA LEU A 473 -11.97 -15.50 -19.77
C LEU A 473 -12.85 -15.85 -20.97
N PHE A 474 -13.13 -17.14 -21.16
CA PHE A 474 -14.01 -17.65 -22.20
C PHE A 474 -15.16 -18.42 -21.57
N LEU A 475 -16.37 -17.88 -21.66
CA LEU A 475 -17.58 -18.58 -21.26
C LEU A 475 -18.15 -19.39 -22.42
N PHE A 476 -18.60 -20.60 -22.14
CA PHE A 476 -19.35 -21.46 -23.06
C PHE A 476 -20.73 -21.73 -22.47
N THR A 477 -21.79 -21.50 -23.25
CA THR A 477 -23.18 -21.79 -22.87
C THR A 477 -24.06 -21.94 -24.10
N ASP A 478 -25.23 -22.52 -23.94
CA ASP A 478 -26.27 -22.52 -24.95
C ASP A 478 -27.59 -21.86 -24.50
N ALA A 479 -27.55 -21.15 -23.37
CA ALA A 479 -28.70 -20.52 -22.74
C ALA A 479 -28.47 -19.04 -22.35
N SER A 480 -29.58 -18.35 -22.05
CA SER A 480 -29.62 -17.06 -21.37
C SER A 480 -29.26 -17.20 -19.88
N ALA A 481 -29.01 -16.07 -19.20
CA ALA A 481 -28.63 -16.07 -17.79
C ALA A 481 -29.85 -15.94 -16.86
N LYS A 482 -30.03 -16.91 -15.96
CA LYS A 482 -31.06 -16.91 -14.90
C LYS A 482 -30.75 -15.89 -13.81
N ASP A 483 -29.48 -15.54 -13.66
CA ASP A 483 -28.90 -14.69 -12.62
C ASP A 483 -28.35 -13.37 -13.20
N ALA A 484 -29.05 -12.80 -14.19
CA ALA A 484 -28.69 -11.56 -14.88
C ALA A 484 -28.51 -10.34 -13.94
N GLU A 485 -29.08 -10.37 -12.73
CA GLU A 485 -28.85 -9.36 -11.69
C GLU A 485 -27.38 -9.26 -11.23
N LEU A 486 -26.59 -10.33 -11.42
CA LEU A 486 -25.15 -10.35 -11.09
C LEU A 486 -24.28 -9.68 -12.16
N GLU A 487 -24.83 -9.28 -13.31
CA GLU A 487 -24.10 -8.63 -14.41
C GLU A 487 -23.23 -7.46 -13.92
N GLY A 488 -23.79 -6.60 -13.06
CA GLY A 488 -23.09 -5.42 -12.54
C GLY A 488 -21.89 -5.78 -11.66
N ALA A 489 -22.02 -6.83 -10.85
CA ALA A 489 -20.94 -7.32 -9.99
C ALA A 489 -19.80 -7.92 -10.83
N VAL A 490 -20.14 -8.76 -11.82
CA VAL A 490 -19.19 -9.36 -12.77
C VAL A 490 -18.44 -8.27 -13.53
N THR A 491 -19.17 -7.29 -14.09
CA THR A 491 -18.59 -6.20 -14.87
C THR A 491 -17.63 -5.36 -14.04
N THR A 492 -18.05 -4.96 -12.85
CA THR A 492 -17.23 -4.13 -11.95
C THR A 492 -15.95 -4.85 -11.55
N ALA A 493 -16.05 -6.12 -11.12
CA ALA A 493 -14.90 -6.91 -10.72
C ALA A 493 -13.95 -7.20 -11.90
N ALA A 494 -14.49 -7.48 -13.09
CA ALA A 494 -13.70 -7.75 -14.29
C ALA A 494 -12.96 -6.50 -14.77
N VAL A 495 -13.62 -5.34 -14.87
CA VAL A 495 -12.98 -4.08 -15.27
C VAL A 495 -11.89 -3.66 -14.27
N ALA A 496 -12.15 -3.79 -12.97
CA ALA A 496 -11.17 -3.50 -11.92
C ALA A 496 -9.91 -4.38 -12.04
N LYS A 497 -10.11 -5.67 -12.38
CA LYS A 497 -9.02 -6.61 -12.64
C LYS A 497 -8.53 -6.61 -14.09
N LYS A 498 -8.97 -5.68 -14.95
CA LYS A 498 -8.64 -5.65 -16.40
C LYS A 498 -8.82 -7.00 -17.10
N ILE A 499 -9.81 -7.78 -16.65
CA ILE A 499 -10.13 -9.09 -17.22
C ILE A 499 -11.01 -8.89 -18.44
N GLU A 500 -10.63 -9.52 -19.55
CA GLU A 500 -11.40 -9.52 -20.79
C GLU A 500 -12.33 -10.75 -20.83
N ILE A 501 -13.65 -10.56 -20.91
CA ILE A 501 -14.62 -11.67 -20.94
C ILE A 501 -15.17 -11.85 -22.36
N ASN A 502 -14.99 -13.06 -22.90
CA ASN A 502 -15.49 -13.50 -24.19
C ASN A 502 -16.56 -14.58 -24.00
N PHE A 503 -17.63 -14.52 -24.79
CA PHE A 503 -18.76 -15.44 -24.73
C PHE A 503 -18.81 -16.28 -26.00
N ASN A 504 -19.03 -17.57 -25.84
CA ASN A 504 -19.27 -18.52 -26.91
C ASN A 504 -20.66 -19.11 -26.65
N ALA A 505 -21.64 -18.63 -27.39
CA ALA A 505 -23.05 -18.93 -27.13
C ALA A 505 -23.74 -19.43 -28.39
N SER A 506 -24.46 -20.56 -28.31
CA SER A 506 -25.31 -21.01 -29.43
C SER A 506 -26.77 -20.58 -29.30
N GLY A 507 -27.24 -20.30 -28.08
CA GLY A 507 -28.63 -19.91 -27.81
C GLY A 507 -29.66 -20.97 -28.21
N SER A 508 -29.28 -22.25 -28.21
CA SER A 508 -30.15 -23.38 -28.61
C SER A 508 -31.14 -23.76 -27.53
N CYS A 509 -30.82 -23.56 -26.25
CA CYS A 509 -31.78 -23.77 -25.17
C CYS A 509 -32.71 -22.57 -24.98
N SER A 510 -32.15 -21.35 -25.03
CA SER A 510 -32.89 -20.09 -24.98
C SER A 510 -32.12 -18.99 -25.73
N PRO A 511 -32.76 -17.87 -26.12
CA PRO A 511 -32.09 -16.80 -26.85
C PRO A 511 -30.83 -16.28 -26.13
N ILE A 512 -29.86 -15.81 -26.90
CA ILE A 512 -28.63 -15.22 -26.34
C ILE A 512 -29.00 -14.00 -25.48
N ASP A 513 -28.49 -13.98 -24.25
CA ASP A 513 -28.81 -12.92 -23.31
C ASP A 513 -28.18 -11.57 -23.75
N PRO A 514 -28.95 -10.47 -23.81
CA PRO A 514 -28.42 -9.14 -24.09
C PRO A 514 -27.33 -8.68 -23.13
N SER A 515 -27.32 -9.18 -21.89
CA SER A 515 -26.28 -8.86 -20.88
C SER A 515 -24.89 -9.39 -21.27
N TYR A 516 -24.79 -10.49 -22.02
CA TYR A 516 -23.50 -11.01 -22.50
C TYR A 516 -22.79 -9.99 -23.40
N TYR A 517 -23.55 -9.29 -24.25
CA TYR A 517 -23.02 -8.22 -25.10
C TYR A 517 -22.54 -7.02 -24.29
N ARG A 518 -23.25 -6.67 -23.20
CA ARG A 518 -22.86 -5.56 -22.31
C ARG A 518 -21.58 -5.84 -21.55
N VAL A 519 -21.45 -7.05 -20.97
CA VAL A 519 -20.21 -7.46 -20.29
C VAL A 519 -19.04 -7.53 -21.26
N ALA A 520 -19.22 -8.18 -22.41
CA ALA A 520 -18.19 -8.25 -23.44
C ALA A 520 -17.74 -6.85 -23.91
N ALA A 521 -18.68 -5.92 -24.10
CA ALA A 521 -18.37 -4.54 -24.44
C ALA A 521 -17.61 -3.82 -23.32
N ALA A 522 -18.02 -3.96 -22.07
CA ALA A 522 -17.35 -3.32 -20.93
C ALA A 522 -15.90 -3.78 -20.77
N THR A 523 -15.64 -5.07 -20.96
CA THR A 523 -14.32 -5.69 -20.76
C THR A 523 -13.46 -5.77 -22.03
N GLY A 524 -13.97 -5.33 -23.18
CA GLY A 524 -13.27 -5.41 -24.47
C GLY A 524 -13.21 -6.81 -25.11
N GLY A 525 -14.05 -7.75 -24.65
CA GLY A 525 -14.19 -9.09 -25.23
C GLY A 525 -15.30 -9.17 -26.27
N GLN A 526 -15.64 -10.35 -26.76
CA GLN A 526 -16.63 -10.53 -27.85
C GLN A 526 -17.65 -11.61 -27.53
N VAL A 527 -18.82 -11.49 -28.15
CA VAL A 527 -19.84 -12.56 -28.19
C VAL A 527 -19.73 -13.24 -29.55
N ILE A 528 -19.39 -14.52 -29.52
CA ILE A 528 -19.23 -15.38 -30.69
C ILE A 528 -20.43 -16.32 -30.71
N VAL A 529 -21.25 -16.17 -31.74
CA VAL A 529 -22.41 -17.03 -31.95
C VAL A 529 -21.95 -18.31 -32.63
N THR A 530 -22.36 -19.45 -32.10
CA THR A 530 -21.91 -20.76 -32.59
C THR A 530 -23.10 -21.61 -33.01
N ASP A 531 -22.94 -22.44 -34.05
CA ASP A 531 -23.91 -23.51 -34.27
C ASP A 531 -23.84 -24.48 -33.09
N HIS A 532 -25.00 -24.99 -32.67
CA HIS A 532 -25.09 -25.98 -31.59
C HIS A 532 -24.67 -27.39 -32.06
N THR A 533 -23.43 -27.47 -32.55
CA THR A 533 -22.76 -28.70 -32.97
C THR A 533 -21.27 -28.62 -32.59
N ALA A 534 -20.62 -29.78 -32.38
CA ALA A 534 -19.19 -29.80 -32.12
C ALA A 534 -18.35 -29.14 -33.23
N ALA A 535 -18.81 -29.22 -34.49
CA ALA A 535 -18.17 -28.54 -35.63
C ALA A 535 -18.35 -27.02 -35.59
N GLY A 536 -19.53 -26.53 -35.18
CA GLY A 536 -19.81 -25.11 -34.97
C GLY A 536 -18.91 -24.50 -33.91
N VAL A 537 -18.79 -25.17 -32.76
CA VAL A 537 -17.86 -24.77 -31.69
C VAL A 537 -16.42 -24.75 -32.19
N ALA A 538 -16.02 -25.73 -33.01
CA ALA A 538 -14.68 -25.75 -33.60
C ALA A 538 -14.43 -24.58 -34.55
N ALA A 539 -15.38 -24.30 -35.46
CA ALA A 539 -15.27 -23.21 -36.44
C ALA A 539 -15.17 -21.84 -35.76
N ALA A 540 -15.98 -21.61 -34.74
CA ALA A 540 -15.94 -20.38 -33.93
C ALA A 540 -14.57 -20.14 -33.27
N PHE A 541 -13.85 -21.21 -32.88
CA PHE A 541 -12.59 -21.10 -32.16
C PHE A 541 -11.34 -21.03 -33.04
N VAL A 542 -11.38 -21.54 -34.28
CA VAL A 542 -10.22 -21.46 -35.19
C VAL A 542 -9.93 -20.00 -35.61
N GLY A 543 -10.98 -19.16 -35.72
CA GLY A 543 -10.86 -17.72 -35.99
C GLY A 543 -10.41 -16.87 -34.80
N VAL A 544 -10.47 -17.41 -33.58
CA VAL A 544 -10.24 -16.69 -32.30
C VAL A 544 -8.86 -16.98 -31.71
N SER A 545 -8.07 -17.86 -32.35
CA SER A 545 -6.71 -18.29 -31.96
C SER A 545 -6.16 -17.53 -30.75
N ILE A 546 -6.33 -18.12 -29.56
CA ILE A 546 -5.87 -17.57 -28.28
C ILE A 546 -4.36 -17.78 -28.21
N GLU A 547 -3.62 -17.25 -29.19
CA GLU A 547 -2.20 -17.46 -29.29
C GLU A 547 -1.44 -16.27 -28.73
N GLU A 548 -0.72 -16.57 -27.65
CA GLU A 548 0.46 -15.90 -27.10
C GLU A 548 0.26 -14.78 -26.08
N ASN A 549 0.50 -15.16 -24.83
CA ASN A 549 1.11 -14.34 -23.78
C ASN A 549 2.62 -14.05 -24.03
N GLY A 550 3.17 -14.45 -25.19
CA GLY A 550 4.60 -14.36 -25.51
C GLY A 550 5.01 -13.16 -26.38
N SER A 551 4.06 -12.60 -27.14
CA SER A 551 4.24 -11.38 -27.95
C SER A 551 3.00 -10.51 -27.70
N SER A 552 3.13 -9.34 -27.08
CA SER A 552 2.01 -8.55 -26.53
C SER A 552 0.97 -8.18 -27.61
N LEU A 553 -0.03 -9.04 -27.83
CA LEU A 553 -1.21 -8.74 -28.64
C LEU A 553 -1.90 -7.54 -28.01
N SER A 554 -1.91 -6.44 -28.73
CA SER A 554 -2.53 -5.21 -28.29
C SER A 554 -3.72 -4.90 -29.19
N PRO A 555 -4.89 -4.55 -28.64
CA PRO A 555 -6.02 -4.14 -29.46
C PRO A 555 -5.66 -2.89 -30.26
N VAL A 556 -5.99 -2.91 -31.55
CA VAL A 556 -5.88 -1.74 -32.43
C VAL A 556 -7.26 -1.20 -32.77
N VAL A 557 -8.26 -2.08 -32.87
CA VAL A 557 -9.67 -1.74 -33.14
C VAL A 557 -10.57 -2.57 -32.22
N ILE A 558 -11.53 -1.89 -31.58
CA ILE A 558 -12.68 -2.51 -30.91
C ILE A 558 -13.88 -1.64 -31.26
N GLU A 559 -14.79 -2.14 -32.09
CA GLU A 559 -15.99 -1.40 -32.48
C GLU A 559 -17.25 -2.29 -32.46
N ARG A 560 -18.38 -1.72 -32.04
CA ARG A 560 -19.71 -2.32 -32.03
C ARG A 560 -20.77 -1.30 -32.41
N GLY A 561 -21.83 -1.73 -33.06
CA GLY A 561 -22.97 -0.87 -33.34
C GLY A 561 -23.92 -1.50 -34.35
N THR A 562 -24.74 -0.66 -34.98
CA THR A 562 -25.72 -1.07 -35.99
C THR A 562 -25.33 -0.53 -37.36
N LEU A 563 -25.23 -1.41 -38.35
CA LEU A 563 -25.02 -1.08 -39.75
C LEU A 563 -26.34 -0.64 -40.38
N ASN A 564 -26.40 0.60 -40.86
CA ASN A 564 -27.50 1.12 -41.68
C ASN A 564 -27.15 1.17 -43.18
N ALA A 565 -25.87 0.97 -43.50
CA ALA A 565 -25.30 0.91 -44.84
C ALA A 565 -24.01 0.07 -44.78
N ALA A 566 -23.42 -0.21 -45.95
CA ALA A 566 -22.09 -0.82 -45.99
C ALA A 566 -21.08 0.04 -45.21
N LYS A 567 -20.22 -0.61 -44.41
CA LYS A 567 -19.20 0.03 -43.58
C LYS A 567 -17.84 -0.58 -43.88
N THR A 568 -16.80 0.23 -43.90
CA THR A 568 -15.41 -0.24 -43.92
C THR A 568 -14.71 0.22 -42.66
N VAL A 569 -14.04 -0.72 -41.99
CA VAL A 569 -13.23 -0.45 -40.80
C VAL A 569 -11.77 -0.66 -41.15
N ASP A 570 -10.95 0.33 -40.82
CA ASP A 570 -9.51 0.32 -41.08
C ASP A 570 -8.75 -0.28 -39.89
N VAL A 571 -7.88 -1.25 -40.17
CA VAL A 571 -7.04 -1.95 -39.21
C VAL A 571 -5.58 -1.65 -39.53
N VAL A 572 -4.96 -0.80 -38.71
CA VAL A 572 -3.58 -0.35 -38.91
C VAL A 572 -2.62 -1.40 -38.35
N VAL A 573 -1.65 -1.82 -39.16
CA VAL A 573 -0.57 -2.74 -38.79
C VAL A 573 0.77 -2.05 -39.03
N GLU A 574 1.57 -1.91 -37.98
CA GLU A 574 2.90 -1.27 -38.05
C GLU A 574 4.03 -2.17 -38.55
N THR A 575 5.21 -1.59 -38.79
CA THR A 575 6.39 -2.33 -39.22
C THR A 575 6.87 -3.27 -38.12
N GLY A 576 7.18 -4.52 -38.49
CA GLY A 576 7.70 -5.52 -37.55
C GLY A 576 6.62 -6.21 -36.70
N ALA A 577 5.34 -6.00 -37.00
CA ALA A 577 4.27 -6.80 -36.42
C ALA A 577 4.45 -8.29 -36.77
N THR A 578 4.35 -9.15 -35.76
CA THR A 578 4.56 -10.60 -35.92
C THR A 578 3.24 -11.34 -36.14
N LYS A 579 2.12 -10.78 -35.67
CA LYS A 579 0.78 -11.35 -35.85
C LYS A 579 -0.29 -10.28 -35.99
N LEU A 580 -1.31 -10.57 -36.79
CA LEU A 580 -2.59 -9.87 -36.87
C LEU A 580 -3.72 -10.87 -36.63
N LEU A 581 -4.60 -10.56 -35.70
CA LEU A 581 -5.85 -11.28 -35.45
C LEU A 581 -7.03 -10.33 -35.63
N VAL A 582 -8.05 -10.75 -36.36
CA VAL A 582 -9.29 -9.98 -36.52
C VAL A 582 -10.48 -10.90 -36.35
N LEU A 583 -11.42 -10.51 -35.50
CA LEU A 583 -12.70 -11.19 -35.34
C LEU A 583 -13.83 -10.21 -35.65
N ALA A 584 -14.62 -10.51 -36.67
CA ALA A 584 -15.69 -9.67 -37.17
C ALA A 584 -17.02 -10.44 -37.18
N THR A 585 -18.08 -9.85 -36.63
CA THR A 585 -19.43 -10.43 -36.62
C THR A 585 -20.43 -9.46 -37.24
N SER A 586 -21.47 -10.01 -37.88
CA SER A 586 -22.63 -9.30 -38.37
C SER A 586 -23.84 -10.23 -38.39
N VAL A 587 -25.00 -9.75 -37.94
CA VAL A 587 -26.25 -10.54 -37.95
C VAL A 587 -26.72 -10.84 -39.38
N SER A 588 -26.45 -9.96 -40.34
CA SER A 588 -26.77 -10.14 -41.75
C SER A 588 -25.73 -9.49 -42.68
N GLY A 589 -25.77 -9.84 -43.97
CA GLY A 589 -24.82 -9.35 -44.98
C GLY A 589 -23.53 -10.16 -45.05
N THR A 590 -22.47 -9.57 -45.62
CA THR A 590 -21.17 -10.24 -45.82
C THR A 590 -20.02 -9.47 -45.19
N ILE A 591 -18.98 -10.22 -44.77
CA ILE A 591 -17.73 -9.68 -44.21
C ILE A 591 -16.58 -10.06 -45.15
N GLN A 592 -15.79 -9.08 -45.54
CA GLN A 592 -14.61 -9.28 -46.39
C GLN A 592 -13.36 -8.62 -45.81
N PHE A 593 -12.27 -9.36 -45.76
CA PHE A 593 -10.95 -8.84 -45.40
C PHE A 593 -10.17 -8.45 -46.65
N ILE A 594 -9.60 -7.24 -46.65
CA ILE A 594 -8.78 -6.70 -47.74
C ILE A 594 -7.38 -6.38 -47.18
N ALA A 595 -6.35 -6.90 -47.85
CA ALA A 595 -4.96 -6.62 -47.48
C ALA A 595 -4.54 -5.19 -47.90
N PRO A 596 -3.42 -4.65 -47.38
CA PRO A 596 -2.99 -3.28 -47.68
C PRO A 596 -2.71 -3.00 -49.15
N ASN A 597 -2.49 -4.05 -49.96
CA ASN A 597 -2.32 -3.95 -51.41
C ASN A 597 -3.65 -3.85 -52.19
N GLY A 598 -4.79 -3.86 -51.50
CA GLY A 598 -6.14 -3.78 -52.09
C GLY A 598 -6.74 -5.13 -52.50
N SER A 599 -6.01 -6.23 -52.37
CA SER A 599 -6.50 -7.57 -52.72
C SER A 599 -7.33 -8.19 -51.59
N PRO A 600 -8.40 -8.94 -51.91
CA PRO A 600 -9.08 -9.78 -50.94
C PRO A 600 -8.12 -10.81 -50.33
N VAL A 601 -8.22 -11.01 -49.02
CA VAL A 601 -7.46 -12.05 -48.33
C VAL A 601 -8.04 -13.42 -48.66
N VAL A 602 -7.17 -14.40 -48.89
CA VAL A 602 -7.52 -15.79 -49.17
C VAL A 602 -6.71 -16.72 -48.27
N ASN A 603 -7.21 -17.94 -48.05
CA ASN A 603 -6.51 -18.94 -47.24
C ASN A 603 -5.15 -19.28 -47.84
N SER A 604 -4.10 -19.19 -47.02
CA SER A 604 -2.69 -19.37 -47.39
C SER A 604 -1.87 -19.84 -46.18
N ALA A 605 -0.60 -20.21 -46.39
CA ALA A 605 0.29 -20.64 -45.31
C ALA A 605 0.59 -19.53 -44.27
N THR A 606 0.47 -18.25 -44.66
CA THR A 606 0.74 -17.08 -43.82
C THR A 606 -0.52 -16.35 -43.37
N GLY A 607 -1.69 -16.70 -43.89
CA GLY A 607 -2.97 -16.07 -43.58
C GLY A 607 -4.15 -17.04 -43.71
N GLY A 608 -4.93 -17.21 -42.64
CA GLY A 608 -6.10 -18.08 -42.58
C GLY A 608 -7.37 -17.33 -42.21
N ILE A 609 -8.43 -17.57 -42.98
CA ILE A 609 -9.80 -17.11 -42.74
C ILE A 609 -10.63 -18.29 -42.26
N THR A 610 -11.41 -18.04 -41.23
CA THR A 610 -12.32 -19.00 -40.64
C THR A 610 -13.72 -18.41 -40.58
N ASP A 611 -14.68 -19.10 -41.16
CA ASP A 611 -16.09 -18.70 -41.13
C ASP A 611 -16.81 -19.41 -39.97
N PHE A 612 -17.73 -18.71 -39.32
CA PHE A 612 -18.60 -19.26 -38.27
C PHE A 612 -19.97 -18.57 -38.32
N LEU A 613 -20.92 -19.04 -37.50
CA LEU A 613 -22.28 -18.52 -37.50
C LEU A 613 -22.28 -17.02 -37.16
N GLY A 614 -22.69 -16.18 -38.12
CA GLY A 614 -22.76 -14.73 -37.94
C GLY A 614 -21.41 -14.01 -37.95
N GLY A 615 -20.31 -14.62 -38.42
CA GLY A 615 -19.03 -13.93 -38.45
C GLY A 615 -17.88 -14.63 -39.19
N ARG A 616 -16.73 -13.93 -39.22
CA ARG A 616 -15.47 -14.40 -39.80
C ARG A 616 -14.29 -13.99 -38.92
N GLY A 617 -13.33 -14.89 -38.77
CA GLY A 617 -12.02 -14.63 -38.16
C GLY A 617 -10.91 -14.59 -39.21
N LEU A 618 -9.90 -13.76 -39.00
CA LEU A 618 -8.68 -13.66 -39.78
C LEU A 618 -7.47 -13.80 -38.86
N LYS A 619 -6.54 -14.68 -39.23
CA LYS A 619 -5.23 -14.81 -38.60
C LYS A 619 -4.14 -14.67 -39.65
N VAL A 620 -3.20 -13.75 -39.44
CA VAL A 620 -2.05 -13.55 -40.33
C VAL A 620 -0.76 -13.55 -39.52
N THR A 621 0.18 -14.39 -39.91
CA THR A 621 1.55 -14.43 -39.34
C THR A 621 2.47 -13.55 -40.18
N ASN A 622 3.27 -12.72 -39.52
CA ASN A 622 4.12 -11.69 -40.13
C ASN A 622 3.34 -10.83 -41.15
N PRO A 623 2.25 -10.16 -40.72
CA PRO A 623 1.42 -9.36 -41.62
C PRO A 623 2.21 -8.23 -42.29
N VAL A 624 1.86 -7.93 -43.54
CA VAL A 624 2.40 -6.77 -44.24
C VAL A 624 1.94 -5.49 -43.53
N ALA A 625 2.90 -4.61 -43.21
CA ALA A 625 2.62 -3.32 -42.60
C ALA A 625 1.78 -2.43 -43.55
N GLY A 626 0.79 -1.74 -43.00
CA GLY A 626 -0.16 -0.93 -43.74
C GLY A 626 -1.57 -1.00 -43.16
N VAL A 627 -2.53 -0.47 -43.92
CA VAL A 627 -3.94 -0.44 -43.53
C VAL A 627 -4.66 -1.63 -44.14
N TRP A 628 -5.01 -2.61 -43.31
CA TRP A 628 -5.93 -3.69 -43.65
C TRP A 628 -7.36 -3.17 -43.54
N LYS A 629 -8.30 -3.69 -44.33
CA LYS A 629 -9.70 -3.26 -44.28
C LYS A 629 -10.63 -4.42 -44.02
N VAL A 630 -11.63 -4.17 -43.17
CA VAL A 630 -12.78 -5.06 -42.97
C VAL A 630 -14.00 -4.40 -43.56
N VAL A 631 -14.55 -5.00 -44.61
CA VAL A 631 -15.70 -4.48 -45.35
C VAL A 631 -16.94 -5.27 -44.95
N TYR A 632 -17.93 -4.55 -44.42
CA TYR A 632 -19.26 -5.04 -44.11
C TYR A 632 -20.23 -4.61 -45.21
N THR A 633 -21.02 -5.54 -45.71
CA THR A 633 -22.20 -5.25 -46.53
C THR A 633 -23.47 -5.52 -45.73
N ILE A 634 -24.61 -4.93 -46.13
CA ILE A 634 -25.91 -5.18 -45.51
C ILE A 634 -26.84 -5.89 -46.48
N ALA A 635 -27.65 -6.82 -45.98
CA ALA A 635 -28.65 -7.55 -46.76
C ALA A 635 -30.06 -7.00 -46.46
N GLY A 636 -30.27 -5.71 -46.75
CA GLY A 636 -31.57 -5.04 -46.61
C GLY A 636 -31.77 -4.28 -45.30
N ALA A 637 -32.07 -4.98 -44.20
CA ALA A 637 -32.40 -4.36 -42.91
C ALA A 637 -31.14 -3.92 -42.11
N PRO A 638 -31.29 -2.99 -41.13
CA PRO A 638 -30.22 -2.68 -40.20
C PRO A 638 -29.70 -3.94 -39.49
N SER A 639 -28.38 -4.01 -39.33
CA SER A 639 -27.71 -5.22 -38.83
C SER A 639 -26.68 -4.87 -37.77
N ASP A 640 -26.79 -5.47 -36.59
CA ASP A 640 -25.75 -5.30 -35.57
C ASP A 640 -24.45 -5.96 -36.01
N TYR A 641 -23.34 -5.30 -35.69
CA TYR A 641 -21.99 -5.75 -36.02
C TYR A 641 -21.05 -5.56 -34.84
N SER A 642 -19.99 -6.36 -34.81
CA SER A 642 -18.82 -6.12 -33.97
C SER A 642 -17.53 -6.44 -34.70
N ILE A 643 -16.45 -5.77 -34.32
CA ILE A 643 -15.10 -6.05 -34.75
C ILE A 643 -14.14 -5.88 -33.58
N LYS A 644 -13.19 -6.80 -33.49
CA LYS A 644 -11.96 -6.64 -32.72
C LYS A 644 -10.78 -7.00 -33.60
N ALA A 645 -9.74 -6.17 -33.58
CA ALA A 645 -8.48 -6.47 -34.21
C ALA A 645 -7.34 -6.28 -33.21
N ASP A 646 -6.47 -7.27 -33.11
CA ASP A 646 -5.30 -7.29 -32.25
C ASP A 646 -4.03 -7.43 -33.11
N VAL A 647 -2.97 -6.70 -32.74
CA VAL A 647 -1.66 -6.75 -33.40
C VAL A 647 -0.59 -7.09 -32.36
N ALA A 648 0.28 -8.05 -32.68
CA ALA A 648 1.43 -8.37 -31.83
C ALA A 648 2.67 -7.63 -32.34
N SER A 649 3.24 -6.77 -31.49
CA SER A 649 4.54 -6.13 -31.75
C SER A 649 5.21 -5.62 -30.47
N THR A 650 6.37 -4.98 -30.62
CA THR A 650 7.12 -4.36 -29.52
C THR A 650 6.60 -2.97 -29.11
N SER A 651 5.69 -2.40 -29.90
CA SER A 651 5.10 -1.08 -29.61
C SER A 651 3.78 -1.27 -28.87
N SER A 652 3.63 -0.68 -27.68
CA SER A 652 2.41 -0.88 -26.88
C SER A 652 2.12 0.33 -25.98
N LEU A 653 0.85 0.39 -25.53
CA LEU A 653 0.40 1.29 -24.48
C LEU A 653 0.40 0.49 -23.17
N GLU A 654 1.51 0.53 -22.44
CA GLU A 654 1.75 -0.27 -21.23
C GLU A 654 0.83 0.15 -20.07
N GLN A 655 0.56 1.45 -19.97
CA GLN A 655 -0.25 2.01 -18.89
C GLN A 655 -1.07 3.19 -19.39
N PHE A 656 -2.31 3.30 -18.93
CA PHE A 656 -3.14 4.48 -19.09
C PHE A 656 -4.05 4.63 -17.87
N ASN A 657 -3.88 5.71 -17.10
CA ASN A 657 -4.68 5.99 -15.91
C ASN A 657 -5.28 7.40 -16.00
N PHE A 658 -6.55 7.52 -15.64
CA PHE A 658 -7.13 8.82 -15.31
C PHE A 658 -6.80 9.20 -13.88
N LEU A 659 -6.41 10.46 -13.69
CA LEU A 659 -5.99 11.02 -12.43
C LEU A 659 -6.90 12.21 -12.05
N SER A 660 -6.97 12.49 -10.75
CA SER A 660 -7.63 13.69 -10.23
C SER A 660 -7.08 14.96 -10.89
N ASP A 661 -7.95 15.95 -11.09
CA ASP A 661 -7.57 17.28 -11.57
C ASP A 661 -6.84 18.10 -10.48
N LYS A 662 -7.13 17.79 -9.21
CA LYS A 662 -6.55 18.38 -8.00
C LYS A 662 -5.49 17.48 -7.38
N LEU A 663 -4.49 18.12 -6.77
CA LEU A 663 -3.52 17.47 -5.92
C LEU A 663 -4.20 17.00 -4.62
N SER A 664 -3.82 15.82 -4.16
CA SER A 664 -4.28 15.25 -2.88
C SER A 664 -3.11 14.60 -2.16
N GLY A 665 -3.11 14.70 -0.84
CA GLY A 665 -2.03 14.23 0.02
C GLY A 665 -1.77 15.23 1.14
N ARG A 666 -0.75 14.96 1.96
CA ARG A 666 -0.29 15.96 2.92
C ARG A 666 0.43 17.08 2.15
N GLU A 667 0.32 18.30 2.65
CA GLU A 667 1.00 19.46 2.08
C GLU A 667 2.51 19.16 1.86
N GLY A 668 3.01 19.43 0.66
CA GLY A 668 4.38 19.12 0.23
C GLY A 668 4.64 17.68 -0.25
N HIS A 669 3.69 16.77 -0.09
CA HIS A 669 3.70 15.42 -0.69
C HIS A 669 2.37 15.13 -1.40
N GLU A 670 1.86 16.13 -2.08
CA GLU A 670 0.61 16.02 -2.81
C GLU A 670 0.88 15.41 -4.18
N GLY A 671 0.01 14.50 -4.60
CA GLY A 671 0.05 13.88 -5.90
C GLY A 671 -1.33 13.85 -6.53
N TYR A 672 -1.38 13.76 -7.84
CA TYR A 672 -2.62 13.43 -8.54
C TYR A 672 -2.94 11.96 -8.29
N GLN A 673 -4.12 11.70 -7.77
CA GLN A 673 -4.52 10.35 -7.39
C GLN A 673 -5.23 9.68 -8.56
N PRO A 674 -4.88 8.43 -8.92
CA PRO A 674 -5.65 7.68 -9.89
C PRO A 674 -7.06 7.40 -9.36
N PHE A 675 -8.05 7.41 -10.25
CA PHE A 675 -9.40 6.96 -9.88
C PHE A 675 -9.39 5.45 -9.70
N ALA A 676 -9.91 4.97 -8.57
CA ALA A 676 -10.01 3.54 -8.27
C ALA A 676 -11.07 2.81 -9.12
N GLY A 677 -11.91 3.56 -9.85
CA GLY A 677 -12.96 3.03 -10.73
C GLY A 677 -13.04 3.83 -12.03
N MET A 678 -14.26 4.05 -12.51
CA MET A 678 -14.50 4.87 -13.70
C MET A 678 -14.14 6.35 -13.44
N PRO A 679 -13.60 7.08 -14.43
CA PRO A 679 -13.29 8.50 -14.27
C PRO A 679 -14.58 9.33 -14.15
N PRO A 680 -14.55 10.50 -13.49
CA PRO A 680 -15.70 11.40 -13.44
C PRO A 680 -15.96 12.08 -14.80
N LEU A 681 -17.19 12.55 -14.98
CA LEU A 681 -17.56 13.47 -16.06
C LEU A 681 -16.73 14.77 -15.97
N GLY A 682 -16.45 15.42 -17.11
CA GLY A 682 -15.77 16.71 -17.15
C GLY A 682 -14.23 16.61 -17.16
N PRO A 683 -13.52 17.65 -16.69
CA PRO A 683 -12.07 17.74 -16.83
C PRO A 683 -11.35 16.75 -15.91
N VAL A 684 -10.50 15.92 -16.51
CA VAL A 684 -9.64 14.97 -15.81
C VAL A 684 -8.20 15.09 -16.29
N ARG A 685 -7.25 14.66 -15.46
CA ARG A 685 -5.88 14.41 -15.88
C ARG A 685 -5.72 12.96 -16.33
N PHE A 686 -4.71 12.69 -17.14
CA PHE A 686 -4.30 11.33 -17.42
C PHE A 686 -2.79 11.20 -17.42
N GLN A 687 -2.33 9.98 -17.17
CA GLN A 687 -0.95 9.55 -17.37
C GLN A 687 -0.95 8.31 -18.26
N ALA A 688 -0.01 8.26 -19.20
CA ALA A 688 0.17 7.16 -20.13
C ALA A 688 1.64 6.77 -20.23
N ARG A 689 1.92 5.47 -20.32
CA ARG A 689 3.27 4.94 -20.55
C ARG A 689 3.30 4.11 -21.82
N LEU A 690 4.27 4.38 -22.68
CA LEU A 690 4.46 3.72 -23.97
C LEU A 690 5.71 2.86 -23.97
N ALA A 691 5.64 1.73 -24.67
CA ALA A 691 6.78 0.91 -25.05
C ALA A 691 6.99 0.91 -26.56
N GLY A 692 8.23 0.65 -26.97
CA GLY A 692 8.67 0.77 -28.36
C GLY A 692 8.97 2.21 -28.78
N ALA A 693 9.44 2.36 -30.02
CA ALA A 693 9.74 3.66 -30.61
C ALA A 693 8.47 4.24 -31.24
N ILE A 694 7.67 4.94 -30.44
CA ILE A 694 6.43 5.60 -30.89
C ILE A 694 6.66 7.11 -30.97
N GLY A 695 6.68 7.64 -32.19
CA GLY A 695 6.76 9.07 -32.46
C GLY A 695 5.38 9.74 -32.44
N ASN A 696 5.36 10.99 -31.95
CA ASN A 696 4.20 11.89 -31.94
C ASN A 696 2.88 11.24 -31.47
N PRO A 697 2.82 10.65 -30.26
CA PRO A 697 1.61 10.01 -29.82
C PRO A 697 0.49 11.02 -29.54
N ILE A 698 -0.71 10.68 -29.99
CA ILE A 698 -1.96 11.42 -29.80
C ILE A 698 -2.95 10.48 -29.11
N PHE A 699 -3.61 10.94 -28.05
CA PHE A 699 -4.64 10.17 -27.35
C PHE A 699 -6.02 10.75 -27.64
N GLN A 700 -7.01 9.87 -27.86
CA GLN A 700 -8.37 10.27 -28.21
C GLN A 700 -9.39 9.42 -27.43
N ALA A 701 -10.52 10.03 -27.06
CA ALA A 701 -11.72 9.31 -26.67
C ALA A 701 -12.49 8.91 -27.92
N VAL A 702 -12.84 7.63 -28.02
CA VAL A 702 -13.56 7.05 -29.16
C VAL A 702 -14.78 6.31 -28.64
N ALA A 703 -15.96 6.59 -29.17
CA ALA A 703 -17.19 5.87 -28.84
C ALA A 703 -17.08 4.39 -29.24
N ASP A 704 -17.94 3.55 -28.67
CA ASP A 704 -17.92 2.10 -28.97
C ASP A 704 -18.18 1.78 -30.46
N ASN A 705 -18.78 2.69 -31.23
CA ASN A 705 -18.99 2.54 -32.68
C ASN A 705 -17.81 3.00 -33.57
N GLY A 706 -16.69 3.41 -32.96
CA GLY A 706 -15.49 3.91 -33.64
C GLY A 706 -15.45 5.42 -33.88
N THR A 707 -16.52 6.15 -33.55
CA THR A 707 -16.58 7.62 -33.73
C THR A 707 -15.64 8.31 -32.74
N VAL A 708 -14.77 9.21 -33.24
CA VAL A 708 -13.91 10.02 -32.38
C VAL A 708 -14.76 11.08 -31.69
N LEU A 709 -14.73 11.08 -30.36
CA LEU A 709 -15.48 12.03 -29.53
C LEU A 709 -14.65 13.27 -29.23
N SER A 710 -13.40 13.08 -28.80
CA SER A 710 -12.49 14.17 -28.47
C SER A 710 -11.03 13.73 -28.53
N GLU A 711 -10.13 14.68 -28.71
CA GLU A 711 -8.69 14.49 -28.60
C GLU A 711 -8.18 15.05 -27.27
N PHE A 712 -7.25 14.34 -26.64
CA PHE A 712 -6.70 14.70 -25.35
C PHE A 712 -5.49 15.62 -25.51
N LYS A 713 -5.42 16.65 -24.67
CA LYS A 713 -4.27 17.55 -24.63
C LYS A 713 -3.11 16.82 -23.97
N THR A 714 -2.09 16.50 -24.75
CA THR A 714 -0.99 15.62 -24.34
C THR A 714 0.32 16.40 -24.24
N SER A 715 1.11 16.09 -23.22
CA SER A 715 2.47 16.59 -23.02
C SER A 715 3.40 15.44 -22.65
N ARG A 716 4.66 15.54 -23.08
CA ARG A 716 5.69 14.54 -22.80
C ARG A 716 6.31 14.83 -21.43
N GLU A 717 6.33 13.84 -20.54
CA GLU A 717 7.00 13.93 -19.23
C GLU A 717 8.41 13.32 -19.31
N THR A 718 8.53 12.13 -19.90
CA THR A 718 9.81 11.45 -20.18
C THR A 718 9.82 10.89 -21.60
N ASP A 719 10.85 10.14 -21.99
CA ASP A 719 10.88 9.46 -23.29
C ASP A 719 9.71 8.48 -23.48
N LYS A 720 9.21 7.89 -22.38
CA LYS A 720 8.15 6.87 -22.39
C LYS A 720 6.86 7.29 -21.69
N ASP A 721 6.91 8.30 -20.83
CA ASP A 721 5.78 8.75 -20.02
C ASP A 721 5.19 10.05 -20.56
N TYR A 722 3.86 10.09 -20.62
CA TYR A 722 3.06 11.20 -21.12
C TYR A 722 2.00 11.55 -20.09
N ILE A 723 1.74 12.84 -19.94
CA ILE A 723 0.68 13.36 -19.08
C ILE A 723 -0.16 14.35 -19.86
N GLY A 724 -1.42 14.51 -19.45
CA GLY A 724 -2.29 15.42 -20.15
C GLY A 724 -3.62 15.65 -19.46
N THR A 725 -4.51 16.32 -20.18
CA THR A 725 -5.88 16.59 -19.75
C THR A 725 -6.88 16.13 -20.80
N ALA A 726 -8.01 15.65 -20.34
CA ALA A 726 -9.16 15.26 -21.14
C ALA A 726 -10.42 15.88 -20.56
N ASP A 727 -11.39 16.19 -21.41
CA ASP A 727 -12.72 16.63 -21.00
C ASP A 727 -13.71 15.53 -21.37
N LEU A 728 -14.18 14.81 -20.35
CA LEU A 728 -14.99 13.62 -20.53
C LEU A 728 -16.47 13.98 -20.61
N THR A 729 -17.18 13.29 -21.50
CA THR A 729 -18.63 13.47 -21.71
C THR A 729 -19.41 12.27 -21.17
N THR A 730 -20.74 12.32 -21.21
CA THR A 730 -21.59 11.22 -20.74
C THR A 730 -21.56 10.00 -21.66
N THR A 731 -20.99 10.11 -22.88
CA THR A 731 -20.92 9.02 -23.84
C THR A 731 -19.82 8.03 -23.44
N PRO A 732 -20.12 6.73 -23.25
CA PRO A 732 -19.09 5.72 -23.00
C PRO A 732 -18.04 5.69 -24.11
N PHE A 733 -16.77 5.54 -23.73
CA PHE A 733 -15.66 5.67 -24.67
C PHE A 733 -14.49 4.74 -24.35
N ARG A 734 -13.65 4.50 -25.35
CA ARG A 734 -12.33 3.87 -25.22
C ARG A 734 -11.25 4.90 -25.49
N VAL A 735 -10.10 4.70 -24.87
CA VAL A 735 -8.92 5.50 -25.17
C VAL A 735 -8.19 4.86 -26.33
N ARG A 736 -7.98 5.63 -27.40
CA ARG A 736 -7.17 5.24 -28.55
C ARG A 736 -5.93 6.12 -28.64
N MET A 737 -4.78 5.49 -28.76
CA MET A 737 -3.49 6.11 -29.04
C MET A 737 -3.16 5.94 -30.52
N LEU A 738 -2.80 7.05 -31.17
CA LEU A 738 -2.26 7.11 -32.52
C LEU A 738 -0.80 7.55 -32.44
N GLY A 739 0.06 7.05 -33.32
CA GLY A 739 1.45 7.49 -33.42
C GLY A 739 2.09 7.02 -34.72
N VAL A 740 3.42 7.13 -34.78
CA VAL A 740 4.21 6.58 -35.90
C VAL A 740 5.38 5.75 -35.40
N ASP A 741 5.74 4.71 -36.15
CA ASP A 741 6.95 3.92 -35.91
C ASP A 741 8.22 4.67 -36.36
N ALA A 742 9.38 4.08 -36.10
CA ALA A 742 10.68 4.65 -36.48
C ALA A 742 10.86 4.87 -38.00
N VAL A 743 10.02 4.25 -38.83
CA VAL A 743 10.03 4.35 -40.31
C VAL A 743 8.91 5.28 -40.81
N GLY A 744 8.14 5.89 -39.90
CA GLY A 744 7.05 6.81 -40.21
C GLY A 744 5.73 6.14 -40.60
N LYS A 745 5.56 4.83 -40.37
CA LYS A 745 4.26 4.15 -40.56
C LYS A 745 3.38 4.35 -39.33
N ALA A 746 2.07 4.42 -39.55
CA ALA A 746 1.12 4.63 -38.46
C ALA A 746 1.13 3.46 -37.46
N ILE A 747 1.00 3.80 -36.18
CA ILE A 747 0.76 2.90 -35.05
C ILE A 747 -0.57 3.29 -34.43
N VAL A 748 -1.40 2.30 -34.08
CA VAL A 748 -2.65 2.50 -33.33
C VAL A 748 -2.71 1.52 -32.17
N ARG A 749 -3.12 1.97 -30.98
CA ARG A 749 -3.45 1.11 -29.84
C ARG A 749 -4.74 1.58 -29.19
N THR A 750 -5.61 0.66 -28.82
CA THR A 750 -6.90 0.95 -28.20
C THR A 750 -6.99 0.21 -26.87
N GLN A 751 -7.35 0.93 -25.80
CA GLN A 751 -7.61 0.31 -24.49
C GLN A 751 -8.85 -0.59 -24.57
N ALA A 752 -8.78 -1.77 -23.95
CA ALA A 752 -9.86 -2.74 -23.96
C ALA A 752 -11.07 -2.28 -23.13
N ASN A 753 -10.84 -1.60 -22.01
CA ASN A 753 -11.89 -1.15 -21.10
C ASN A 753 -12.80 -0.10 -21.75
N LEU A 754 -14.11 -0.23 -21.54
CA LEU A 754 -15.07 0.82 -21.88
C LEU A 754 -15.23 1.73 -20.66
N TYR A 755 -14.78 2.97 -20.78
CA TYR A 755 -14.95 3.95 -19.73
C TYR A 755 -16.35 4.56 -19.82
N THR A 756 -17.10 4.48 -18.73
CA THR A 756 -18.40 5.15 -18.57
C THR A 756 -18.23 6.21 -17.49
N PRO A 757 -18.09 7.50 -17.86
CA PRO A 757 -17.81 8.54 -16.88
C PRO A 757 -18.89 8.65 -15.81
N THR A 758 -18.47 8.75 -14.55
CA THR A 758 -19.40 8.86 -13.44
C THR A 758 -20.00 10.26 -13.36
N GLN A 759 -21.31 10.34 -13.13
CA GLN A 759 -22.00 11.61 -12.95
C GLN A 759 -21.74 12.22 -11.59
N LEU A 760 -21.40 11.38 -10.60
CA LEU A 760 -21.09 11.79 -9.24
C LEU A 760 -19.79 11.12 -8.77
N LEU A 761 -19.16 11.72 -7.78
CA LEU A 761 -18.04 11.12 -7.06
C LEU A 761 -18.46 10.97 -5.59
N VAL A 762 -18.49 9.73 -5.11
CA VAL A 762 -18.76 9.41 -3.71
C VAL A 762 -17.47 8.98 -3.04
N ARG A 763 -17.05 9.73 -2.02
CA ARG A 763 -15.90 9.42 -1.19
C ARG A 763 -16.36 9.10 0.22
N VAL A 764 -15.94 7.96 0.76
CA VAL A 764 -16.11 7.68 2.19
C VAL A 764 -15.17 8.60 2.96
N VAL A 765 -15.75 9.47 3.78
CA VAL A 765 -15.01 10.37 4.67
C VAL A 765 -14.73 9.69 5.99
N ASP A 766 -15.71 8.92 6.47
CA ASP A 766 -15.65 8.25 7.76
C ASP A 766 -16.53 7.00 7.76
N ALA A 767 -15.96 5.89 8.20
CA ALA A 767 -16.64 4.61 8.36
C ALA A 767 -15.96 3.88 9.54
N PRO A 768 -16.37 4.16 10.80
CA PRO A 768 -15.82 3.50 11.97
C PRO A 768 -16.17 2.01 11.98
N ARG A 769 -15.58 1.27 12.93
CA ARG A 769 -16.05 -0.09 13.26
C ARG A 769 -17.47 -0.02 13.79
N PHE A 770 -18.34 -0.90 13.31
CA PHE A 770 -19.73 -0.89 13.69
C PHE A 770 -19.97 -1.81 14.88
N VAL A 771 -20.65 -1.30 15.90
CA VAL A 771 -21.07 -2.08 17.06
C VAL A 771 -22.41 -2.77 16.80
N VAL A 772 -22.54 -4.01 17.27
CA VAL A 772 -23.80 -4.78 17.18
C VAL A 772 -24.81 -4.28 18.21
N GLY A 773 -26.10 -4.36 17.89
CA GLY A 773 -27.16 -3.93 18.81
C GLY A 773 -27.35 -2.41 18.91
N GLY A 774 -26.54 -1.62 18.20
CA GLY A 774 -26.55 -0.16 18.21
C GLY A 774 -26.80 0.50 16.86
N VAL A 775 -26.78 1.84 16.86
CA VAL A 775 -26.85 2.68 15.66
C VAL A 775 -25.45 3.18 15.31
N ASN A 776 -25.00 2.86 14.11
CA ASN A 776 -23.70 3.22 13.58
C ASN A 776 -23.82 4.29 12.50
N LYS A 777 -22.77 5.08 12.25
CA LYS A 777 -22.79 6.18 11.29
C LYS A 777 -21.69 6.04 10.25
N VAL A 778 -22.03 6.25 8.97
CA VAL A 778 -21.06 6.48 7.88
C VAL A 778 -21.20 7.92 7.40
N VAL A 779 -20.08 8.60 7.20
CA VAL A 779 -20.05 9.91 6.55
C VAL A 779 -19.43 9.77 5.18
N ILE A 780 -20.16 10.21 4.16
CA ILE A 780 -19.67 10.30 2.79
C ILE A 780 -19.61 11.75 2.33
N GLN A 781 -18.76 12.02 1.35
CA GLN A 781 -18.74 13.25 0.58
C GLN A 781 -19.21 12.93 -0.84
N VAL A 782 -20.25 13.61 -1.29
CA VAL A 782 -20.75 13.53 -2.67
C VAL A 782 -20.30 14.78 -3.40
N THR A 783 -19.64 14.61 -4.54
CA THR A 783 -19.18 15.70 -5.41
C THR A 783 -19.86 15.60 -6.77
N ASN A 784 -20.33 16.73 -7.29
CA ASN A 784 -20.96 16.81 -8.61
C ASN A 784 -19.99 17.40 -9.64
N PRO A 785 -19.28 16.57 -10.44
CA PRO A 785 -18.40 17.08 -11.49
C PRO A 785 -19.16 17.60 -12.72
N GLY A 786 -20.43 17.23 -12.90
CA GLY A 786 -21.25 17.56 -14.06
C GLY A 786 -22.08 18.85 -13.93
N SER A 787 -23.13 18.95 -14.76
CA SER A 787 -24.15 20.02 -14.71
C SER A 787 -24.77 20.16 -13.31
N ASN A 788 -25.27 21.35 -12.97
CA ASN A 788 -26.07 21.56 -11.77
C ASN A 788 -27.26 20.57 -11.72
N GLY A 789 -27.54 19.98 -10.57
CA GLY A 789 -28.66 19.05 -10.45
C GLY A 789 -28.99 18.66 -9.03
N ILE A 790 -30.10 17.94 -8.87
CA ILE A 790 -30.53 17.35 -7.61
C ILE A 790 -30.06 15.89 -7.58
N VAL A 791 -29.36 15.54 -6.51
CA VAL A 791 -28.93 14.18 -6.21
C VAL A 791 -29.88 13.61 -5.15
N ALA A 792 -30.46 12.44 -5.43
CA ALA A 792 -31.17 11.65 -4.43
C ALA A 792 -30.24 10.57 -3.88
N LEU A 793 -30.31 10.32 -2.57
CA LEU A 793 -29.54 9.28 -1.92
C LEU A 793 -30.45 8.20 -1.33
N ALA A 794 -30.04 6.96 -1.49
CA ALA A 794 -30.57 5.81 -0.77
C ALA A 794 -29.41 4.92 -0.34
N ALA A 795 -29.62 4.06 0.66
CA ALA A 795 -28.62 3.08 1.03
C ALA A 795 -29.29 1.79 1.50
N THR A 796 -28.60 0.66 1.31
CA THR A 796 -29.04 -0.66 1.76
C THR A 796 -27.86 -1.41 2.35
N THR A 797 -28.08 -2.25 3.36
CA THR A 797 -27.03 -3.05 4.00
C THR A 797 -27.45 -4.51 4.06
N THR A 798 -26.47 -5.42 4.07
CA THR A 798 -26.66 -6.88 4.18
C THR A 798 -26.88 -7.35 5.62
N ASP A 799 -26.32 -6.62 6.59
CA ASP A 799 -26.17 -7.09 7.98
C ASP A 799 -27.04 -6.29 8.96
N GLY A 800 -27.97 -5.48 8.46
CA GLY A 800 -28.82 -4.64 9.28
C GLY A 800 -29.87 -3.87 8.52
N SER A 801 -30.19 -2.65 8.98
CA SER A 801 -31.12 -1.75 8.30
C SER A 801 -30.61 -0.31 8.32
N VAL A 802 -30.87 0.44 7.24
CA VAL A 802 -30.58 1.88 7.21
C VAL A 802 -31.74 2.60 7.87
N SER A 803 -31.46 3.31 8.97
CA SER A 803 -32.48 4.02 9.75
C SER A 803 -32.68 5.47 9.30
N ASP A 804 -31.62 6.13 8.81
CA ASP A 804 -31.69 7.53 8.41
C ASP A 804 -30.59 7.90 7.39
N ILE A 805 -30.85 8.93 6.58
CA ILE A 805 -29.89 9.54 5.63
C ILE A 805 -30.06 11.05 5.69
N LYS A 806 -29.02 11.78 6.12
CA LYS A 806 -29.07 13.23 6.34
C LYS A 806 -27.94 13.96 5.60
N PRO A 807 -28.29 14.81 4.61
CA PRO A 807 -29.58 14.91 3.93
C PRO A 807 -29.79 13.78 2.91
N ALA A 808 -31.03 13.32 2.73
CA ALA A 808 -31.38 12.31 1.71
C ALA A 808 -31.42 12.87 0.27
N SER A 809 -31.33 14.19 0.11
CA SER A 809 -31.20 14.84 -1.20
C SER A 809 -30.32 16.08 -1.13
N LEU A 810 -29.53 16.30 -2.18
CA LEU A 810 -28.58 17.40 -2.30
C LEU A 810 -28.81 18.17 -3.60
N ALA A 811 -28.93 19.49 -3.52
CA ALA A 811 -28.81 20.36 -4.68
C ALA A 811 -27.34 20.75 -4.85
N LEU A 812 -26.65 20.16 -5.83
CA LEU A 812 -25.21 20.39 -6.04
C LEU A 812 -24.99 21.15 -7.35
N ALA A 813 -24.29 22.28 -7.25
CA ALA A 813 -23.75 22.98 -8.41
C ALA A 813 -22.55 22.21 -9.00
N THR A 814 -22.14 22.55 -10.22
CA THR A 814 -20.94 22.00 -10.86
C THR A 814 -19.69 22.24 -9.98
N GLY A 815 -18.94 21.17 -9.72
CA GLY A 815 -17.76 21.15 -8.86
C GLY A 815 -18.04 21.21 -7.36
N ALA A 816 -19.30 21.33 -6.93
CA ALA A 816 -19.66 21.42 -5.51
C ALA A 816 -19.66 20.03 -4.85
N SER A 817 -19.31 20.02 -3.56
CA SER A 817 -19.34 18.83 -2.71
C SER A 817 -20.21 19.07 -1.49
N ALA A 818 -20.87 18.03 -1.00
CA ALA A 818 -21.58 18.05 0.28
C ALA A 818 -21.38 16.74 1.04
N LEU A 819 -21.47 16.82 2.37
CA LEU A 819 -21.41 15.67 3.25
C LEU A 819 -22.79 15.08 3.48
N VAL A 820 -22.87 13.75 3.57
CA VAL A 820 -24.08 13.02 3.94
C VAL A 820 -23.72 12.03 5.05
N GLU A 821 -24.52 12.03 6.11
CA GLU A 821 -24.48 11.04 7.18
C GLU A 821 -25.53 9.94 6.92
N ILE A 822 -25.12 8.68 7.03
CA ILE A 822 -25.97 7.51 6.87
C ILE A 822 -25.96 6.73 8.18
N SER A 823 -27.12 6.54 8.79
CA SER A 823 -27.28 5.80 10.05
C SER A 823 -27.71 4.36 9.78
N VAL A 824 -26.94 3.40 10.30
CA VAL A 824 -27.13 1.96 10.08
C VAL A 824 -27.32 1.25 11.42
N VAL A 825 -28.42 0.52 11.56
CA VAL A 825 -28.74 -0.28 12.74
C VAL A 825 -28.32 -1.72 12.51
N LEU A 826 -27.42 -2.25 13.34
CA LEU A 826 -27.04 -3.66 13.32
C LEU A 826 -27.76 -4.43 14.42
N PRO A 827 -28.43 -5.56 14.13
CA PRO A 827 -28.97 -6.44 15.15
C PRO A 827 -27.87 -7.01 16.07
N ALA A 828 -28.18 -7.25 17.35
CA ALA A 828 -27.25 -7.84 18.31
C ALA A 828 -26.75 -9.25 17.95
N ALA A 829 -27.47 -9.95 17.05
CA ALA A 829 -27.14 -11.31 16.60
C ALA A 829 -26.13 -11.35 15.43
N VAL A 830 -25.73 -10.20 14.88
CA VAL A 830 -24.73 -10.14 13.80
C VAL A 830 -23.39 -10.65 14.31
N ARG A 831 -22.69 -11.41 13.48
CA ARG A 831 -21.38 -11.97 13.85
C ARG A 831 -20.29 -10.89 13.80
N THR A 832 -19.51 -10.79 14.88
CA THR A 832 -18.42 -9.82 15.03
C THR A 832 -17.09 -10.26 14.38
N ASP A 833 -17.08 -11.39 13.66
CA ASP A 833 -15.93 -11.88 12.88
C ASP A 833 -16.12 -11.71 11.37
N THR A 834 -17.09 -10.88 10.96
CA THR A 834 -17.44 -10.65 9.56
C THR A 834 -17.32 -9.18 9.17
N LEU A 835 -17.07 -8.93 7.88
CA LEU A 835 -17.18 -7.61 7.29
C LEU A 835 -18.61 -7.39 6.86
N GLY A 836 -19.23 -6.32 7.35
CA GLY A 836 -20.52 -5.87 6.87
C GLY A 836 -20.41 -5.02 5.61
N SER A 837 -21.50 -4.93 4.86
CA SER A 837 -21.55 -4.12 3.64
C SER A 837 -22.71 -3.12 3.62
N LEU A 838 -22.43 -1.92 3.11
CA LEU A 838 -23.40 -0.84 2.85
C LEU A 838 -23.30 -0.45 1.38
N GLU A 839 -24.36 -0.65 0.60
CA GLU A 839 -24.47 -0.16 -0.77
C GLU A 839 -25.17 1.21 -0.77
N ILE A 840 -24.43 2.25 -1.12
CA ILE A 840 -24.94 3.61 -1.25
C ILE A 840 -25.37 3.82 -2.69
N LYS A 841 -26.59 4.29 -2.91
CA LYS A 841 -27.17 4.62 -4.21
C LYS A 841 -27.28 6.13 -4.33
N THR A 842 -26.67 6.69 -5.36
CA THR A 842 -26.84 8.10 -5.72
C THR A 842 -27.51 8.18 -7.07
N THR A 843 -28.60 8.95 -7.16
CA THR A 843 -29.38 9.10 -8.39
C THR A 843 -29.39 10.55 -8.82
N LYS A 844 -28.98 10.80 -10.06
CA LYS A 844 -29.03 12.11 -10.70
C LYS A 844 -29.52 11.93 -12.15
N GLU A 845 -30.48 12.75 -12.57
CA GLU A 845 -31.02 12.72 -13.95
C GLU A 845 -31.45 11.32 -14.44
N GLY A 846 -31.95 10.47 -13.52
CA GLY A 846 -32.37 9.10 -13.82
C GLY A 846 -31.24 8.06 -13.87
N VAL A 847 -29.98 8.48 -13.80
CA VAL A 847 -28.82 7.58 -13.67
C VAL A 847 -28.59 7.29 -12.19
N THR A 848 -28.54 6.01 -11.82
CA THR A 848 -28.26 5.57 -10.45
C THR A 848 -26.89 4.91 -10.39
N GLU A 849 -25.99 5.46 -9.58
CA GLU A 849 -24.66 4.93 -9.30
C GLU A 849 -24.65 4.28 -7.91
N LYS A 850 -23.97 3.14 -7.81
CA LYS A 850 -23.85 2.36 -6.58
C LYS A 850 -22.41 2.43 -6.08
N THR A 851 -22.23 2.70 -4.80
CA THR A 851 -20.93 2.74 -4.14
C THR A 851 -20.96 1.81 -2.92
N PRO A 852 -20.24 0.69 -2.95
CA PRO A 852 -20.13 -0.18 -1.78
C PRO A 852 -19.19 0.44 -0.74
N VAL A 853 -19.56 0.32 0.52
CA VAL A 853 -18.76 0.65 1.69
C VAL A 853 -18.69 -0.60 2.56
N LEU A 854 -17.47 -1.08 2.81
CA LEU A 854 -17.23 -2.18 3.74
C LEU A 854 -16.93 -1.60 5.11
N PHE A 855 -17.45 -2.24 6.15
CA PHE A 855 -17.20 -1.89 7.54
C PHE A 855 -16.94 -3.14 8.37
N GLU A 856 -16.06 -3.03 9.36
CA GLU A 856 -15.83 -4.10 10.33
C GLU A 856 -16.96 -4.10 11.37
N VAL A 857 -17.47 -5.28 11.73
CA VAL A 857 -18.43 -5.43 12.82
C VAL A 857 -17.68 -5.83 14.08
N ALA A 858 -17.96 -5.18 15.20
CA ALA A 858 -17.30 -5.39 16.48
C ALA A 858 -18.30 -5.60 17.62
N ALA A 859 -17.82 -6.24 18.68
CA ALA A 859 -18.54 -6.35 19.94
C ALA A 859 -18.45 -5.03 20.72
N ASP A 860 -19.47 -4.78 21.52
CA ASP A 860 -19.60 -3.71 22.49
C ASP A 860 -20.24 -4.38 23.73
N SER A 861 -19.38 -4.76 24.68
CA SER A 861 -19.71 -5.66 25.79
C SER A 861 -20.47 -4.96 26.91
N ASP A 862 -20.29 -3.65 27.07
CA ASP A 862 -20.92 -2.84 28.11
C ASP A 862 -22.00 -1.88 27.58
N GLY A 863 -22.13 -1.76 26.26
CA GLY A 863 -23.23 -1.09 25.56
C GLY A 863 -23.09 0.43 25.56
N ASP A 864 -21.87 0.93 25.60
CA ASP A 864 -21.55 2.35 25.69
C ASP A 864 -21.44 3.03 24.31
N GLY A 865 -21.38 2.24 23.23
CA GLY A 865 -21.27 2.65 21.83
C GLY A 865 -19.85 2.61 21.24
N ILE A 866 -18.83 2.25 22.04
CA ILE A 866 -17.45 2.08 21.59
C ILE A 866 -17.14 0.58 21.43
N PRO A 867 -16.46 0.17 20.34
CA PRO A 867 -16.07 -1.23 20.19
C PRO A 867 -15.08 -1.69 21.27
N ASP A 868 -15.26 -2.90 21.83
CA ASP A 868 -14.36 -3.46 22.86
C ASP A 868 -12.87 -3.33 22.46
N ILE A 869 -12.57 -3.62 21.19
CA ILE A 869 -11.20 -3.56 20.64
C ILE A 869 -10.63 -2.14 20.61
N GLU A 870 -11.46 -1.11 20.51
CA GLU A 870 -11.00 0.29 20.58
C GLU A 870 -10.61 0.65 22.00
N GLU A 871 -11.23 0.02 23.00
CA GLU A 871 -11.04 0.30 24.43
C GLU A 871 -9.95 -0.56 25.09
N MET A 872 -9.48 -1.60 24.40
CA MET A 872 -8.33 -2.42 24.79
C MET A 872 -6.98 -1.71 24.56
N GLY A 873 -6.93 -0.41 24.87
CA GLY A 873 -5.79 0.47 24.73
C GLY A 873 -5.54 0.98 23.30
N PRO A 874 -4.55 1.87 23.11
CA PRO A 874 -4.29 2.54 21.82
C PRO A 874 -3.99 1.60 20.64
N THR A 875 -3.65 0.34 20.90
CA THR A 875 -3.37 -0.68 19.88
C THR A 875 -4.50 -1.69 19.71
N GLY A 876 -5.51 -1.65 20.59
CA GLY A 876 -6.61 -2.60 20.66
C GLY A 876 -6.20 -4.02 21.02
N ALA A 877 -5.12 -4.19 21.77
CA ALA A 877 -4.54 -5.50 22.10
C ALA A 877 -4.39 -5.75 23.61
N ASP A 878 -4.69 -4.75 24.45
CA ASP A 878 -4.58 -4.83 25.90
C ASP A 878 -5.97 -5.03 26.53
N ALA A 879 -6.38 -6.29 26.67
CA ALA A 879 -7.65 -6.65 27.33
C ALA A 879 -7.71 -6.29 28.83
N LEU A 880 -6.63 -5.74 29.40
CA LEU A 880 -6.58 -5.25 30.76
C LEU A 880 -6.42 -3.72 30.81
N TYR A 881 -6.58 -3.03 29.67
CA TYR A 881 -6.48 -1.59 29.61
C TYR A 881 -7.54 -0.94 30.52
N ASP A 882 -7.05 -0.11 31.43
CA ASP A 882 -7.82 0.61 32.44
C ASP A 882 -7.32 2.05 32.41
N GLY A 883 -7.96 2.87 31.59
CA GLY A 883 -7.57 4.24 31.35
C GLY A 883 -7.96 5.19 32.49
N ASN A 884 -8.92 4.78 33.32
CA ASN A 884 -9.39 5.58 34.44
C ASN A 884 -8.63 5.28 35.77
N GLY A 885 -7.96 4.13 35.85
CA GLY A 885 -7.11 3.64 36.93
C GLY A 885 -7.86 2.98 38.10
N ASP A 886 -9.08 2.47 37.90
CA ASP A 886 -9.93 1.90 38.97
C ASP A 886 -9.79 0.38 39.18
N GLY A 887 -9.01 -0.28 38.32
CA GLY A 887 -8.71 -1.71 38.36
C GLY A 887 -9.66 -2.60 37.58
N ILE A 888 -10.64 -2.03 36.88
CA ILE A 888 -11.55 -2.73 35.96
C ILE A 888 -11.18 -2.31 34.53
N PRO A 889 -11.09 -3.25 33.57
CA PRO A 889 -10.84 -2.88 32.18
C PRO A 889 -11.98 -2.04 31.60
N ASP A 890 -11.64 -0.99 30.85
CA ASP A 890 -12.59 0.03 30.38
C ASP A 890 -13.77 -0.60 29.60
N TYR A 891 -13.51 -1.54 28.68
CA TYR A 891 -14.52 -2.24 27.85
C TYR A 891 -15.60 -3.07 28.59
N LYS A 892 -15.57 -3.06 29.92
CA LYS A 892 -16.54 -3.72 30.79
C LYS A 892 -17.33 -2.74 31.64
N GLN A 893 -17.18 -1.45 31.41
CA GLN A 893 -17.66 -0.40 32.28
C GLN A 893 -18.47 0.60 31.44
N ALA A 894 -19.79 0.48 31.47
CA ALA A 894 -20.65 1.41 30.74
C ALA A 894 -20.50 2.89 31.17
N GLU A 895 -19.83 3.17 32.29
CA GLU A 895 -19.52 4.52 32.77
C GLU A 895 -18.13 5.04 32.33
N VAL A 896 -17.34 4.23 31.63
CA VAL A 896 -15.95 4.53 31.24
C VAL A 896 -15.79 4.16 29.78
N LEU A 897 -15.22 5.05 28.99
CA LEU A 897 -14.94 4.77 27.59
C LEU A 897 -13.57 5.24 27.17
N SER A 898 -12.91 4.47 26.30
CA SER A 898 -11.57 4.79 25.79
C SER A 898 -11.50 4.73 24.27
N LEU A 899 -11.09 5.83 23.64
CA LEU A 899 -11.10 5.94 22.18
C LEU A 899 -10.02 6.87 21.64
N HIS A 900 -9.65 6.64 20.37
CA HIS A 900 -8.93 7.62 19.60
C HIS A 900 -9.81 8.83 19.29
N SER A 901 -9.22 10.03 19.38
CA SER A 901 -9.71 11.20 18.65
C SER A 901 -9.91 10.86 17.17
N ARG A 902 -10.83 11.57 16.49
CA ARG A 902 -11.16 11.30 15.08
C ARG A 902 -9.94 11.33 14.16
N SER A 903 -9.04 12.29 14.36
CA SER A 903 -7.79 12.43 13.62
C SER A 903 -6.72 11.39 14.00
N ARG A 904 -7.02 10.51 14.97
CA ARG A 904 -6.13 9.50 15.58
C ARG A 904 -4.83 10.05 16.15
N ASN A 905 -4.80 11.35 16.43
CA ASN A 905 -3.62 12.04 16.96
C ASN A 905 -3.52 12.00 18.50
N ALA A 906 -4.56 11.51 19.16
CA ALA A 906 -4.60 11.27 20.61
C ALA A 906 -5.54 10.10 20.92
N TYR A 907 -5.23 9.38 22.00
CA TYR A 907 -6.06 8.35 22.63
C TYR A 907 -6.38 8.82 24.04
N LEU A 908 -7.65 8.79 24.43
CA LEU A 908 -8.12 9.37 25.68
C LEU A 908 -9.24 8.54 26.31
N THR A 909 -9.41 8.71 27.62
CA THR A 909 -10.42 8.01 28.42
C THR A 909 -11.41 9.00 28.99
N LEU A 910 -12.70 8.78 28.78
CA LEU A 910 -13.80 9.51 29.42
C LEU A 910 -14.38 8.62 30.52
N SER A 911 -14.64 9.18 31.70
CA SER A 911 -15.32 8.45 32.77
C SER A 911 -16.35 9.32 33.46
N ILE A 912 -17.52 8.75 33.75
CA ILE A 912 -18.57 9.41 34.53
C ILE A 912 -18.20 9.34 36.02
N ASP A 913 -18.10 10.51 36.66
CA ASP A 913 -17.84 10.69 38.09
C ASP A 913 -19.14 11.14 38.77
N GLY A 914 -20.18 10.31 38.67
CA GLY A 914 -21.56 10.62 39.06
C GLY A 914 -22.57 9.53 38.66
N PRO A 915 -23.89 9.78 38.78
CA PRO A 915 -24.90 8.87 38.27
C PRO A 915 -24.93 8.85 36.73
N GLY A 916 -25.43 7.76 36.16
CA GLY A 916 -25.61 7.56 34.72
C GLY A 916 -24.53 6.67 34.09
N ARG A 917 -24.76 6.29 32.84
CA ARG A 917 -23.86 5.51 31.99
C ARG A 917 -23.89 6.06 30.57
N PHE A 918 -22.84 5.82 29.79
CA PHE A 918 -22.86 6.07 28.35
C PHE A 918 -23.78 5.07 27.64
N ALA A 919 -24.35 5.49 26.52
CA ALA A 919 -25.19 4.63 25.68
C ALA A 919 -24.91 4.76 24.17
N LEU A 920 -24.22 5.83 23.79
CA LEU A 920 -23.70 6.09 22.44
C LEU A 920 -22.53 7.06 22.61
N ALA A 921 -21.38 6.77 22.02
CA ALA A 921 -20.25 7.68 21.99
C ALA A 921 -19.47 7.56 20.68
N THR A 922 -18.92 8.67 20.19
CA THR A 922 -18.04 8.68 19.02
C THR A 922 -17.18 9.93 18.95
N ALA A 923 -16.09 9.87 18.19
CA ALA A 923 -15.32 11.05 17.82
C ALA A 923 -15.86 11.64 16.50
N ALA A 924 -16.43 12.84 16.56
CA ALA A 924 -17.17 13.48 15.47
C ALA A 924 -16.40 14.64 14.83
N MET A 925 -16.58 14.85 13.52
CA MET A 925 -15.97 16.00 12.82
C MET A 925 -16.58 17.30 13.29
N ALA A 926 -15.75 18.32 13.50
CA ALA A 926 -16.29 19.68 13.69
C ALA A 926 -16.99 20.18 12.40
N PRO A 927 -18.23 20.71 12.48
CA PRO A 927 -18.91 21.37 11.36
C PRO A 927 -18.05 22.45 10.69
N ALA A 928 -18.14 22.63 9.36
CA ALA A 928 -17.27 23.57 8.63
C ALA A 928 -17.39 25.06 9.03
N ASP A 929 -18.48 25.45 9.69
CA ASP A 929 -18.75 26.82 10.17
C ASP A 929 -18.29 27.01 11.63
N THR A 930 -16.98 26.85 11.91
CA THR A 930 -16.45 26.85 13.30
C THR A 930 -16.15 28.22 13.91
N MET A 931 -16.57 29.37 13.34
CA MET A 931 -16.23 30.71 13.86
C MET A 931 -14.72 30.91 14.21
N ASN A 932 -13.80 30.41 13.38
CA ASN A 932 -12.34 30.40 13.64
C ASN A 932 -11.87 29.57 14.84
N LEU A 933 -12.72 28.72 15.42
CA LEU A 933 -12.31 27.76 16.44
C LEU A 933 -11.51 26.61 15.79
N LYS A 934 -10.38 26.27 16.42
CA LYS A 934 -9.58 25.09 16.05
C LYS A 934 -9.86 23.98 17.05
N PHE A 935 -10.19 22.80 16.53
CA PHE A 935 -10.38 21.56 17.28
C PHE A 935 -9.29 20.55 16.90
N PRO A 936 -8.09 20.59 17.50
CA PRO A 936 -6.99 19.68 17.15
C PRO A 936 -7.30 18.19 17.33
N LEU A 937 -8.26 17.89 18.21
CA LEU A 937 -8.73 16.53 18.50
C LEU A 937 -10.16 16.28 17.99
N ASP A 938 -10.71 17.19 17.18
CA ASP A 938 -12.12 17.18 16.74
C ASP A 938 -13.12 17.23 17.92
N LEU A 939 -14.36 16.80 17.72
CA LEU A 939 -15.42 16.76 18.73
C LEU A 939 -15.61 15.35 19.29
N PHE A 940 -16.21 15.27 20.47
CA PHE A 940 -16.73 14.06 21.08
C PHE A 940 -18.25 14.21 21.15
N ASP A 941 -18.96 13.25 20.57
CA ASP A 941 -20.43 13.17 20.54
C ASP A 941 -20.81 11.98 21.41
N PHE A 942 -21.49 12.22 22.53
CA PHE A 942 -21.91 11.16 23.44
C PHE A 942 -23.29 11.39 24.05
N LYS A 943 -23.92 10.29 24.46
CA LYS A 943 -25.19 10.27 25.17
C LYS A 943 -25.02 9.61 26.54
N ILE A 944 -25.48 10.28 27.59
CA ILE A 944 -25.59 9.72 28.94
C ILE A 944 -27.04 9.36 29.22
N VAL A 945 -27.29 8.19 29.81
CA VAL A 945 -28.61 7.72 30.22
C VAL A 945 -28.62 7.22 31.66
N GLY A 946 -29.81 7.01 32.21
CA GLY A 946 -29.98 6.48 33.57
C GLY A 946 -29.88 7.53 34.67
N LEU A 947 -30.06 8.81 34.31
CA LEU A 947 -30.15 9.91 35.25
C LEU A 947 -31.59 10.04 35.79
N SER A 948 -31.73 10.59 37.00
CA SER A 948 -33.03 11.13 37.42
C SER A 948 -33.27 12.46 36.72
N ASN A 949 -34.52 12.78 36.37
CA ASN A 949 -34.87 14.00 35.65
C ASN A 949 -34.29 15.26 36.34
N GLY A 950 -33.45 16.00 35.63
CA GLY A 950 -32.80 17.22 36.12
C GLY A 950 -31.55 16.98 36.98
N ALA A 951 -31.03 15.76 37.05
CA ALA A 951 -29.83 15.44 37.82
C ALA A 951 -28.56 16.02 37.18
N SER A 952 -27.59 16.35 38.04
CA SER A 952 -26.25 16.73 37.61
C SER A 952 -25.32 15.51 37.53
N THR A 953 -24.47 15.46 36.51
CA THR A 953 -23.38 14.48 36.42
C THR A 953 -22.07 15.15 36.02
N LYS A 954 -20.95 14.45 36.24
CA LYS A 954 -19.61 14.94 35.88
C LYS A 954 -18.91 13.94 34.99
N ILE A 955 -18.19 14.42 34.00
CA ILE A 955 -17.39 13.60 33.09
C ILE A 955 -15.94 14.04 33.23
N LYS A 956 -15.04 13.08 33.46
CA LYS A 956 -13.60 13.30 33.41
C LYS A 956 -13.05 12.80 32.09
N MET A 957 -12.56 13.72 31.26
CA MET A 957 -11.80 13.41 30.05
C MET A 957 -10.30 13.44 30.40
N ARG A 958 -9.63 12.30 30.34
CA ARG A 958 -8.20 12.13 30.60
C ARG A 958 -7.45 12.12 29.28
N PHE A 959 -6.71 13.19 29.01
CA PHE A 959 -5.84 13.30 27.83
C PHE A 959 -4.45 12.71 28.12
N PRO A 960 -3.69 12.31 27.08
CA PRO A 960 -2.28 12.01 27.23
C PRO A 960 -1.52 13.15 27.91
N GLU A 961 -0.50 12.84 28.72
CA GLU A 961 0.22 13.84 29.51
C GLU A 961 0.85 14.98 28.68
N TYR A 962 1.14 14.71 27.40
CA TYR A 962 1.67 15.70 26.47
C TYR A 962 0.61 16.68 25.92
N LEU A 963 -0.68 16.48 26.19
CA LEU A 963 -1.77 17.36 25.76
C LEU A 963 -2.44 18.04 26.96
N ALA A 964 -2.53 19.37 26.89
CA ALA A 964 -3.19 20.20 27.88
C ALA A 964 -4.22 21.11 27.21
N PRO A 965 -5.50 20.70 27.12
CA PRO A 965 -6.56 21.59 26.64
C PRO A 965 -6.74 22.77 27.61
N GLN A 966 -7.02 23.95 27.06
CA GLN A 966 -7.25 25.17 27.84
C GLN A 966 -8.66 25.74 27.66
N GLY A 967 -9.42 25.20 26.70
CA GLY A 967 -10.81 25.53 26.48
C GLY A 967 -11.60 24.31 26.04
N TYR A 968 -12.92 24.43 26.09
CA TYR A 968 -13.84 23.41 25.60
C TYR A 968 -15.07 24.11 25.03
N SER A 969 -15.37 23.86 23.76
CA SER A 969 -16.47 24.50 23.06
C SER A 969 -17.51 23.47 22.66
N LYS A 970 -18.78 23.88 22.72
CA LYS A 970 -19.93 23.05 22.39
C LYS A 970 -20.70 23.63 21.22
N TYR A 971 -21.33 22.75 20.44
CA TYR A 971 -22.23 23.14 19.37
C TYR A 971 -23.64 22.65 19.69
N GLY A 972 -24.50 23.56 20.14
CA GLY A 972 -25.83 23.19 20.59
C GLY A 972 -26.69 24.39 20.98
N PRO A 973 -27.95 24.17 21.34
CA PRO A 973 -28.82 25.22 21.84
C PRO A 973 -28.44 25.63 23.28
N LEU A 974 -28.76 26.86 23.65
CA LEU A 974 -28.65 27.38 25.00
C LEU A 974 -30.05 27.57 25.63
N PRO A 975 -30.20 27.55 26.96
CA PRO A 975 -31.48 27.81 27.62
C PRO A 975 -32.16 29.12 27.17
N ASN A 976 -31.37 30.15 26.81
CA ASN A 976 -31.81 31.44 26.33
C ASN A 976 -31.77 31.62 24.79
N ASN A 977 -31.21 30.66 24.03
CA ASN A 977 -31.17 30.65 22.58
C ASN A 977 -31.30 29.23 22.05
N LYS A 978 -32.51 28.86 21.61
CA LYS A 978 -32.82 27.50 21.16
C LYS A 978 -32.28 27.16 19.76
N THR A 979 -31.69 28.11 19.05
CA THR A 979 -31.00 27.82 17.78
C THR A 979 -29.60 27.28 18.09
N PRO A 980 -29.21 26.10 17.56
CA PRO A 980 -27.87 25.57 17.75
C PRO A 980 -26.80 26.55 17.30
N THR A 981 -25.84 26.83 18.18
CA THR A 981 -24.73 27.75 17.93
C THR A 981 -23.48 27.27 18.67
N TRP A 982 -22.31 27.70 18.20
CA TRP A 982 -21.08 27.55 18.97
C TRP A 982 -21.08 28.44 20.21
N TYR A 983 -20.68 27.89 21.34
CA TYR A 983 -20.42 28.65 22.56
C TYR A 983 -19.27 28.03 23.37
N ASP A 984 -18.56 28.87 24.12
CA ASP A 984 -17.56 28.44 25.09
C ASP A 984 -18.25 27.82 26.32
N PHE A 985 -17.82 26.63 26.71
CA PHE A 985 -18.39 25.89 27.83
C PHE A 985 -17.60 26.07 29.12
N ALA A 986 -17.15 27.30 29.38
CA ALA A 986 -16.51 27.66 30.64
C ALA A 986 -17.44 27.43 31.85
N ASP A 987 -16.85 27.05 32.99
CA ASP A 987 -17.54 26.87 34.28
C ASP A 987 -18.23 28.16 34.73
N ASP A 988 -19.56 28.09 34.89
CA ASP A 988 -20.39 29.16 35.45
C ASP A 988 -20.75 28.95 36.92
N GLY A 989 -20.18 27.91 37.56
CA GLY A 989 -20.48 27.51 38.92
C GLY A 989 -21.63 26.48 39.04
N LYS A 990 -22.34 26.20 37.96
CA LYS A 990 -23.37 25.14 37.88
C LYS A 990 -23.05 24.11 36.79
N THR A 991 -22.68 24.57 35.61
CA THR A 991 -22.31 23.76 34.44
C THR A 991 -21.03 24.30 33.81
N GLY A 992 -20.29 23.45 33.11
CA GLY A 992 -19.11 23.86 32.35
C GLY A 992 -17.86 23.00 32.59
N ALA A 993 -16.79 23.42 31.93
CA ALA A 993 -15.50 22.76 31.85
C ALA A 993 -14.51 23.30 32.89
N LYS A 994 -13.83 22.39 33.61
CA LYS A 994 -12.69 22.68 34.50
C LYS A 994 -11.47 21.89 34.08
N PHE A 995 -10.31 22.54 34.06
CA PHE A 995 -9.05 21.95 33.61
C PHE A 995 -8.10 21.74 34.79
N THR A 996 -7.56 20.53 34.94
CA THR A 996 -6.51 20.18 35.92
C THR A 996 -5.43 19.33 35.24
N GLY A 997 -4.36 19.99 34.79
CA GLY A 997 -3.30 19.30 34.02
C GLY A 997 -3.83 18.73 32.70
N SER A 998 -3.63 17.44 32.47
CA SER A 998 -4.16 16.69 31.32
C SER A 998 -5.60 16.16 31.54
N VAL A 999 -6.28 16.54 32.63
CA VAL A 999 -7.65 16.10 32.92
C VAL A 999 -8.62 17.28 32.81
N LEU A 1000 -9.65 17.11 31.98
CA LEU A 1000 -10.80 18.01 31.85
C LEU A 1000 -11.99 17.40 32.59
N THR A 1001 -12.64 18.16 33.46
CA THR A 1001 -13.91 17.78 34.08
C THR A 1001 -15.04 18.62 33.51
N LEU A 1002 -16.01 17.99 32.86
CA LEU A 1002 -17.27 18.60 32.44
C LEU A 1002 -18.31 18.42 33.55
N SER A 1003 -19.01 19.48 33.93
CA SER A 1003 -20.19 19.43 34.80
C SER A 1003 -21.44 19.71 33.97
N LEU A 1004 -22.34 18.74 33.89
CA LEU A 1004 -23.56 18.77 33.07
C LEU A 1004 -24.79 18.56 33.95
N ILE A 1005 -25.94 19.07 33.48
CA ILE A 1005 -27.25 18.91 34.13
C ILE A 1005 -28.24 18.52 33.05
N ASP A 1006 -29.00 17.46 33.27
CA ASP A 1006 -30.12 17.01 32.43
C ASP A 1006 -31.18 18.12 32.30
N GLY A 1007 -31.48 18.54 31.07
CA GLY A 1007 -32.28 19.72 30.73
C GLY A 1007 -31.59 21.08 30.91
N GLY A 1008 -30.29 21.10 31.19
CA GLY A 1008 -29.48 22.29 31.50
C GLY A 1008 -28.59 22.78 30.35
N ARG A 1009 -27.80 23.83 30.60
CA ARG A 1009 -26.77 24.30 29.64
C ARG A 1009 -25.76 23.17 29.41
N GLY A 1010 -25.52 22.82 28.15
CA GLY A 1010 -24.62 21.73 27.77
C GLY A 1010 -25.32 20.41 27.46
N ASP A 1011 -26.63 20.33 27.68
CA ASP A 1011 -27.48 19.24 27.21
C ASP A 1011 -28.25 19.70 25.96
N ASP A 1012 -28.04 19.04 24.82
CA ASP A 1012 -28.39 19.56 23.50
C ASP A 1012 -29.88 19.47 23.18
N ASP A 1013 -30.67 18.67 23.91
CA ASP A 1013 -32.13 18.65 23.77
C ASP A 1013 -32.83 19.63 24.74
N LEU A 1014 -32.14 20.08 25.80
CA LEU A 1014 -32.63 20.95 26.87
C LEU A 1014 -33.88 20.41 27.58
N LEU A 1015 -34.07 19.08 27.62
CA LEU A 1015 -35.18 18.40 28.28
C LEU A 1015 -34.70 17.65 29.52
N ALA A 1016 -35.34 17.86 30.66
CA ALA A 1016 -35.08 17.06 31.87
C ALA A 1016 -35.76 15.67 31.75
N ASN A 1017 -35.15 14.75 31.00
CA ASN A 1017 -35.73 13.46 30.61
C ASN A 1017 -34.95 12.23 31.14
N GLY A 1018 -33.91 12.46 31.95
CA GLY A 1018 -33.03 11.41 32.45
C GLY A 1018 -31.91 11.02 31.46
N GLU A 1019 -31.75 11.77 30.39
CA GLU A 1019 -30.72 11.63 29.36
C GLU A 1019 -29.97 12.96 29.19
N ILE A 1020 -28.71 12.91 28.75
CA ILE A 1020 -27.98 14.09 28.31
C ILE A 1020 -27.40 13.78 26.94
N VAL A 1021 -27.68 14.65 25.97
CA VAL A 1021 -27.08 14.58 24.62
C VAL A 1021 -26.03 15.67 24.51
N ASP A 1022 -24.82 15.29 24.09
CA ASP A 1022 -23.66 16.18 24.18
C ASP A 1022 -22.79 16.05 22.92
N ILE A 1023 -22.61 17.16 22.20
CA ILE A 1023 -21.50 17.31 21.25
C ILE A 1023 -20.60 18.49 21.59
N GLY A 1024 -19.30 18.22 21.77
CA GLY A 1024 -18.31 19.25 22.09
C GLY A 1024 -16.88 18.79 21.98
N GLY A 1025 -15.94 19.73 21.92
CA GLY A 1025 -14.53 19.41 21.74
C GLY A 1025 -13.58 20.33 22.49
N PRO A 1026 -12.39 19.83 22.86
CA PRO A 1026 -11.35 20.65 23.45
C PRO A 1026 -10.83 21.66 22.42
N THR A 1027 -10.69 22.91 22.87
CA THR A 1027 -10.09 24.00 22.11
C THR A 1027 -8.81 24.46 22.80
N GLN A 1028 -7.99 25.22 22.07
CA GLN A 1028 -6.73 25.75 22.60
C GLN A 1028 -5.82 24.65 23.18
N VAL A 1029 -5.79 23.48 22.54
CA VAL A 1029 -4.97 22.35 22.97
C VAL A 1029 -3.50 22.72 22.83
N LYS A 1030 -2.77 22.74 23.95
CA LYS A 1030 -1.34 23.00 23.99
C LYS A 1030 -0.58 21.71 24.23
N PHE A 1031 0.67 21.67 23.76
CA PHE A 1031 1.62 20.65 24.17
C PHE A 1031 2.21 21.03 25.53
N ALA A 1032 2.10 20.15 26.52
CA ALA A 1032 2.71 20.36 27.82
C ALA A 1032 4.24 20.45 27.67
N GLY A 1033 4.88 21.45 28.30
CA GLY A 1033 6.34 21.64 28.26
C GLY A 1033 6.89 22.60 27.19
N VAL A 1034 6.05 23.10 26.26
CA VAL A 1034 6.46 24.09 25.25
C VAL A 1034 5.93 25.48 25.61
N SER A 1035 6.82 26.43 25.92
CA SER A 1035 6.45 27.85 26.04
C SER A 1035 6.56 28.52 24.68
N TYR A 1036 5.44 28.99 24.14
CA TYR A 1036 5.46 29.92 23.01
C TYR A 1036 5.86 31.31 23.53
N PRO A 1037 6.75 32.05 22.85
CA PRO A 1037 6.88 33.48 23.12
C PRO A 1037 5.51 34.13 22.89
N LEU A 1038 5.05 34.92 23.85
CA LEU A 1038 3.87 35.76 23.69
C LEU A 1038 4.07 36.63 22.45
N ASP A 1039 3.20 36.48 21.45
CA ASP A 1039 3.09 37.47 20.39
C ASP A 1039 2.82 38.83 21.04
N ALA A 1040 3.71 39.78 20.80
CA ALA A 1040 3.52 41.15 21.21
C ALA A 1040 2.17 41.64 20.66
N ALA A 1041 1.37 42.27 21.53
CA ALA A 1041 0.11 42.90 21.15
C ALA A 1041 0.29 43.69 19.84
N SER A 1042 -0.42 43.29 18.79
CA SER A 1042 -0.47 44.07 17.56
C SER A 1042 -1.07 45.45 17.87
N PRO A 1043 -0.44 46.56 17.42
CA PRO A 1043 -1.06 47.87 17.51
C PRO A 1043 -2.25 47.93 16.55
N THR A 1044 -3.38 48.42 17.04
CA THR A 1044 -4.57 48.72 16.25
C THR A 1044 -4.25 49.74 15.14
N PRO A 1045 -4.58 49.48 13.86
CA PRO A 1045 -4.47 50.49 12.82
C PRO A 1045 -5.74 51.36 12.78
N PRO A 1046 -5.61 52.69 12.62
CA PRO A 1046 -6.74 53.59 12.47
C PRO A 1046 -7.35 53.52 11.05
N ILE A 1047 -8.63 53.84 11.00
CA ILE A 1047 -9.56 53.76 9.87
C ILE A 1047 -9.19 54.74 8.74
N GLY A 1048 -9.04 54.19 7.52
CA GLY A 1048 -9.50 54.67 6.19
C GLY A 1048 -9.20 56.10 5.69
N THR A 1049 -8.65 56.21 4.47
CA THR A 1049 -9.33 56.70 3.24
C THR A 1049 -8.38 56.70 2.02
N GLY A 1050 -8.83 56.16 0.86
CA GLY A 1050 -8.52 56.76 -0.45
C GLY A 1050 -7.64 56.01 -1.47
N ALA A 1051 -8.30 55.55 -2.54
CA ALA A 1051 -7.88 55.47 -3.96
C ALA A 1051 -6.84 54.43 -4.46
N ALA A 1052 -7.27 53.69 -5.50
CA ALA A 1052 -6.50 52.79 -6.38
C ALA A 1052 -5.80 53.57 -7.54
N PRO A 1053 -5.12 52.97 -8.56
CA PRO A 1053 -4.67 51.57 -8.76
C PRO A 1053 -3.20 51.41 -9.26
N ALA A 1054 -2.60 50.20 -9.13
CA ALA A 1054 -1.62 49.62 -10.08
C ALA A 1054 -1.23 48.16 -9.71
N SER A 1055 -1.31 47.24 -10.67
CA SER A 1055 -0.61 45.93 -10.68
C SER A 1055 0.81 46.10 -11.29
N PRO A 1056 1.78 45.14 -11.25
CA PRO A 1056 1.67 43.68 -11.03
C PRO A 1056 2.79 42.97 -10.21
N SER A 1057 2.58 41.66 -9.99
CA SER A 1057 3.58 40.58 -9.68
C SER A 1057 4.18 40.48 -8.26
N GLY A 1058 4.18 39.26 -7.70
CA GLY A 1058 4.92 38.92 -6.48
C GLY A 1058 4.37 37.71 -5.73
N SER A 1059 4.80 36.51 -6.14
CA SER A 1059 4.62 35.25 -5.42
C SER A 1059 5.59 35.14 -4.22
N GLY A 1060 5.09 34.74 -3.05
CA GLY A 1060 5.86 34.28 -1.88
C GLY A 1060 4.85 33.95 -0.77
N GLY A 1061 4.79 32.76 -0.15
CA GLY A 1061 5.85 31.83 0.22
C GLY A 1061 6.17 32.07 1.70
N CYS A 1062 5.56 31.31 2.61
CA CYS A 1062 5.88 31.31 4.05
C CYS A 1062 5.82 29.89 4.61
N THR A 1063 6.96 29.46 5.15
CA THR A 1063 7.27 28.19 5.82
C THR A 1063 6.78 28.18 7.27
N VAL A 1064 6.34 27.01 7.78
CA VAL A 1064 6.24 26.76 9.23
C VAL A 1064 6.90 25.42 9.55
N GLY A 1065 7.92 25.45 10.43
CA GLY A 1065 8.71 24.29 10.83
C GLY A 1065 8.17 23.59 12.09
N HIS A 1066 8.41 22.28 12.16
CA HIS A 1066 8.24 21.42 13.33
C HIS A 1066 9.48 21.43 14.25
N LYS A 1067 9.28 21.23 15.55
CA LYS A 1067 10.26 20.64 16.49
C LYS A 1067 9.53 19.75 17.50
N GLU A 1068 9.82 18.45 17.51
CA GLU A 1068 9.51 17.53 18.61
C GLU A 1068 10.74 17.43 19.54
N GLN A 1069 10.52 17.47 20.85
CA GLN A 1069 11.51 17.20 21.90
C GLN A 1069 10.99 16.05 22.78
N ALA A 1070 11.88 15.14 23.18
CA ALA A 1070 11.59 13.99 24.06
C ALA A 1070 11.55 14.40 25.55
N ASP A 1071 10.60 13.85 26.31
CA ASP A 1071 10.30 14.18 27.73
C ASP A 1071 11.00 13.21 28.72
N ILE A 1072 11.69 13.76 29.72
CA ILE A 1072 12.61 13.05 30.67
C ILE A 1072 11.88 12.59 31.96
N SER A 1073 10.60 12.94 32.09
CA SER A 1073 9.81 12.78 33.32
C SER A 1073 9.53 11.32 33.72
N LEU A 1074 9.46 10.41 32.75
CA LEU A 1074 9.14 8.99 32.97
C LEU A 1074 10.28 8.21 33.65
N LEU A 1075 11.53 8.66 33.50
CA LEU A 1075 12.72 8.01 34.04
C LEU A 1075 12.88 8.23 35.56
N LEU A 1076 12.39 9.38 36.07
CA LEU A 1076 12.44 9.74 37.49
C LEU A 1076 11.42 8.97 38.34
N LEU A 1077 10.25 8.65 37.77
CA LEU A 1077 9.21 7.85 38.43
C LEU A 1077 9.61 6.37 38.56
N LEU A 1078 10.31 5.82 37.56
CA LEU A 1078 10.79 4.44 37.59
C LEU A 1078 11.86 4.22 38.68
N LEU A 1079 12.74 5.20 38.89
CA LEU A 1079 13.78 5.15 39.92
C LEU A 1079 13.22 5.24 41.35
N ALA A 1080 12.14 6.02 41.55
CA ALA A 1080 11.43 6.09 42.82
C ALA A 1080 10.74 4.76 43.19
N ALA A 1081 10.13 4.10 42.20
CA ALA A 1081 9.48 2.79 42.38
C ALA A 1081 10.49 1.67 42.72
N ILE A 1082 11.65 1.66 42.06
CA ILE A 1082 12.73 0.69 42.33
C ILE A 1082 13.34 0.92 43.73
N GLY A 1083 13.49 2.19 44.16
CA GLY A 1083 13.92 2.53 45.52
C GLY A 1083 12.96 2.03 46.59
N PHE A 1084 11.64 2.16 46.36
CA PHE A 1084 10.61 1.66 47.28
C PHE A 1084 10.58 0.13 47.36
N ALA A 1085 10.81 -0.56 46.24
CA ALA A 1085 10.88 -2.02 46.19
C ALA A 1085 12.10 -2.56 46.96
N MET A 1086 13.28 -1.94 46.82
CA MET A 1086 14.49 -2.36 47.56
C MET A 1086 14.38 -2.15 49.07
N VAL A 1087 13.73 -1.07 49.52
CA VAL A 1087 13.45 -0.83 50.95
C VAL A 1087 12.49 -1.88 51.53
N ARG A 1088 11.49 -2.32 50.75
CA ARG A 1088 10.55 -3.38 51.14
C ARG A 1088 11.22 -4.75 51.24
N VAL A 1089 12.12 -5.08 50.30
CA VAL A 1089 12.87 -6.34 50.30
C VAL A 1089 13.87 -6.38 51.46
N ARG A 1090 14.54 -5.25 51.76
CA ARG A 1090 15.48 -5.15 52.89
C ARG A 1090 14.78 -5.23 54.25
N ARG A 1091 13.57 -4.68 54.40
CA ARG A 1091 12.74 -4.86 55.61
C ARG A 1091 12.27 -6.31 55.80
N ARG A 1092 11.99 -7.03 54.71
CA ARG A 1092 11.60 -8.47 54.77
C ARG A 1092 12.79 -9.38 55.11
N LEU A 1093 13.99 -9.09 54.59
CA LEU A 1093 15.21 -9.86 54.90
C LEU A 1093 15.67 -9.64 56.36
N ASN A 1094 15.67 -8.40 56.85
CA ASN A 1094 16.00 -8.12 58.26
C ASN A 1094 14.97 -8.72 59.24
N ALA A 1095 13.70 -8.85 58.85
CA ALA A 1095 12.68 -9.53 59.66
C ALA A 1095 12.79 -11.07 59.64
N GLN A 1096 13.47 -11.65 58.63
CA GLN A 1096 13.78 -13.08 58.59
C GLN A 1096 15.08 -13.43 59.33
N GLU A 1097 16.05 -12.52 59.39
CA GLU A 1097 17.26 -12.69 60.23
C GLU A 1097 16.99 -12.48 61.72
N ALA A 1098 16.01 -11.65 62.11
CA ALA A 1098 15.58 -11.51 63.51
C ALA A 1098 14.68 -12.67 64.02
N ARG A 1099 14.33 -13.62 63.14
CA ARG A 1099 13.56 -14.84 63.45
C ARG A 1099 14.39 -16.13 63.35
N LYS A 1100 15.68 -16.00 63.06
CA LYS A 1100 16.71 -17.02 63.29
C LYS A 1100 17.54 -16.61 64.50
#